data_AF-A0AAP8TX49-F1
#
_entry.id   AF-A0AAP8TX49-F1
#
_cell.length_a   1.000
_cell.length_b   1.000
_cell.length_c   1.000
_cell.angle_alpha   90.00
_cell.angle_beta   90.00
_cell.angle_gamma   90.00
#
_symmetry.space_group_name_H-M   'P 1'
#
loop_
_entity.id
_entity.type
_entity.pdbx_description
1 polymer ?
#
loop_
_entity_poly.entity_id
_entity_poly.type
_entity_poly.pdbx_seq_one_letter_code
_entity_poly.pdbx_strand_id
1 'polypeptide(L)'
;MPDLSRRDILRAAAIGSAFSLLPASIRKALAIPANNRTGTLRDVEHVVILMQENRSFDHYFGTLPGVRGFSDRFTIPLPGDRLVWQQQGAERLVLPYHLDSKRGNAQRVTGTPHSWVDEQAAWDHGRMSAWPTYKTPASMGYYRQQELPFQFALANAFTLCDAYHCSIHAGTNTNRLFHWTGTNGPSAADVAVVVNEWDSPGPAEIGYRWTTYPERLEASGVSWKVYQFLPDNFTDNPLAGFRQYRAASIQVGNPARPSKDFNAFVPYSDALNEAAPLYKGNGNTLPAADGNDLDAMLAGFRADVQQGKLPQVSWIIAPAAYSEHPDPSSPVQGGWFTQEILNALTDNPEVWSKTVLLVNYDENDGFFDHMPSPSAPSLREDGSFAGKSTVPFDTEIFQHVAPPGSQDQPPPDGRIYGPGPRVPMLVLSPWSRGGWVNSQVFDHTSVLQFLEKRFQVHEPNISAWRRAVCGDLTSAFNFVDPNGEALPSLPATSRHAADGLRQRQEQLPQVPLPPPARQRLPHQRRLARPSRALPYQLHVEASVAAEQRRVTLNLFNTGEQGAVFHVYDRRDLTQIPRRYTVEAGKAVSDDWQTEDEYHLWLLGPNGFHREMRGALSRPQPEVRLRPTGRSLLLQLDNPGAETVTVTLDRCPYSQQGPWPITLPAGGSHRQTFDARASGGWYDLALHSAGGWRRRLAGRLEDGEHSVSDPLMGQE
;
A
#
# COMPACT_ATOMS: atom_id res chain seq x y z
N MET A 1 -24.36 -9.47 -25.33
CA MET A 1 -24.22 -8.01 -25.53
C MET A 1 -24.98 -7.33 -24.41
N PRO A 2 -24.33 -6.42 -23.69
CA PRO A 2 -24.07 -5.08 -24.19
C PRO A 2 -22.87 -5.10 -25.13
N ASP A 3 -23.03 -4.51 -26.30
CA ASP A 3 -21.95 -4.30 -27.25
C ASP A 3 -21.03 -3.22 -26.69
N LEU A 4 -19.88 -3.61 -26.15
CA LEU A 4 -18.78 -2.68 -25.95
C LEU A 4 -18.08 -2.55 -27.29
N SER A 5 -18.36 -1.46 -27.99
CA SER A 5 -17.81 -1.22 -29.32
C SER A 5 -16.30 -0.94 -29.22
N ARG A 6 -15.54 -1.22 -30.29
CA ARG A 6 -14.15 -0.71 -30.44
C ARG A 6 -14.05 0.81 -30.21
N ARG A 7 -15.15 1.54 -30.38
CA ARG A 7 -15.27 2.98 -30.07
C ARG A 7 -15.28 3.29 -28.58
N ASP A 8 -15.71 2.37 -27.72
CA ASP A 8 -15.68 2.55 -26.25
C ASP A 8 -14.30 2.20 -25.68
N ILE A 9 -13.64 1.19 -26.24
CA ILE A 9 -12.21 0.91 -26.00
C ILE A 9 -11.33 2.08 -26.49
N LEU A 10 -11.66 2.67 -27.64
CA LEU A 10 -10.97 3.86 -28.15
C LEU A 10 -11.38 5.16 -27.45
N ARG A 11 -12.53 5.23 -26.76
CA ARG A 11 -12.86 6.36 -25.87
C ARG A 11 -12.01 6.39 -24.62
N ALA A 12 -11.51 5.23 -24.16
CA ALA A 12 -10.44 5.19 -23.16
C ALA A 12 -9.11 5.78 -23.70
N ALA A 13 -8.93 5.85 -25.02
CA ALA A 13 -7.75 6.39 -25.69
C ALA A 13 -7.94 7.79 -26.33
N ALA A 14 -9.18 8.27 -26.49
CA ALA A 14 -9.49 9.54 -27.14
C ALA A 14 -9.82 10.63 -26.11
N ILE A 15 -8.81 11.01 -25.32
CA ILE A 15 -8.81 12.26 -24.55
C ILE A 15 -7.94 13.27 -25.32
N GLY A 16 -8.43 13.68 -26.49
CA GLY A 16 -7.80 14.72 -27.31
C GLY A 16 -8.49 16.07 -27.08
N SER A 17 -7.70 17.08 -26.72
CA SER A 17 -8.04 18.50 -26.52
C SER A 17 -8.71 18.91 -25.19
N ALA A 18 -7.91 19.12 -24.14
CA ALA A 18 -8.06 20.20 -23.14
C ALA A 18 -6.92 20.20 -22.10
N PHE A 19 -5.72 20.67 -22.48
CA PHE A 19 -4.63 20.94 -21.51
C PHE A 19 -4.95 22.10 -20.53
N SER A 20 -6.11 22.75 -20.64
CA SER A 20 -6.45 23.97 -19.90
C SER A 20 -7.00 23.74 -18.49
N LEU A 21 -7.27 22.50 -18.08
CA LEU A 21 -8.06 22.23 -16.88
C LEU A 21 -7.28 21.65 -15.68
N LEU A 22 -6.03 21.18 -15.81
CA LEU A 22 -5.23 20.64 -14.68
C LEU A 22 -4.65 21.75 -13.77
N PRO A 23 -4.42 21.51 -12.45
CA PRO A 23 -3.63 22.41 -11.63
C PRO A 23 -2.30 22.74 -12.31
N ALA A 24 -1.88 24.01 -12.27
CA ALA A 24 -0.72 24.49 -13.03
C ALA A 24 0.56 23.70 -12.72
N SER A 25 0.76 23.32 -11.46
CA SER A 25 1.89 22.48 -10.99
C SER A 25 1.95 21.13 -11.72
N ILE A 26 0.81 20.44 -11.83
CA ILE A 26 0.72 19.14 -12.51
C ILE A 26 0.95 19.30 -14.01
N ARG A 27 0.38 20.32 -14.65
CA ARG A 27 0.64 20.59 -16.08
C ARG A 27 2.10 20.81 -16.36
N LYS A 28 2.76 21.60 -15.51
CA LYS A 28 4.19 21.88 -15.63
C LYS A 28 5.00 20.60 -15.49
N ALA A 29 4.69 19.79 -14.48
CA ALA A 29 5.33 18.49 -14.25
C ALA A 29 5.17 17.53 -15.44
N LEU A 30 3.97 17.44 -16.01
CA LEU A 30 3.68 16.56 -17.15
C LEU A 30 4.32 17.03 -18.46
N ALA A 31 4.51 18.35 -18.63
CA ALA A 31 5.07 18.94 -19.84
C ALA A 31 6.59 18.74 -19.98
N ILE A 32 7.29 18.51 -18.86
CA ILE A 32 8.73 18.28 -18.86
C ILE A 32 8.98 16.80 -19.16
N PRO A 33 9.71 16.45 -20.24
CA PRO A 33 10.00 15.08 -20.58
C PRO A 33 10.99 14.45 -19.60
N ALA A 34 10.97 13.12 -19.51
CA ALA A 34 11.97 12.37 -18.78
C ALA A 34 13.32 12.47 -19.50
N ASN A 35 14.39 12.67 -18.73
CA ASN A 35 15.73 12.33 -19.19
C ASN A 35 15.77 10.82 -19.44
N ASN A 36 15.84 10.39 -20.69
CA ASN A 36 15.78 8.98 -21.05
C ASN A 36 17.04 8.56 -21.81
N ARG A 37 18.20 8.77 -21.19
CA ARG A 37 19.50 8.53 -21.82
C ARG A 37 19.81 7.04 -21.97
N THR A 38 19.43 6.23 -20.99
CA THR A 38 19.72 4.79 -20.94
C THR A 38 18.49 3.91 -21.09
N GLY A 39 17.28 4.44 -20.90
CA GLY A 39 16.08 3.59 -20.87
C GLY A 39 15.92 2.82 -19.56
N THR A 40 16.63 3.23 -18.50
CA THR A 40 16.73 2.46 -17.24
C THR A 40 16.65 3.37 -16.02
N LEU A 41 16.52 2.75 -14.84
CA LEU A 41 16.57 3.42 -13.54
C LEU A 41 17.81 4.34 -13.35
N ARG A 42 18.91 4.11 -14.09
CA ARG A 42 20.12 4.94 -14.03
C ARG A 42 19.91 6.39 -14.47
N ASP A 43 18.82 6.68 -15.17
CA ASP A 43 18.51 8.04 -15.63
C ASP A 43 17.91 8.94 -14.54
N VAL A 44 17.41 8.36 -13.44
CA VAL A 44 17.07 9.11 -12.22
C VAL A 44 18.37 9.67 -11.63
N GLU A 45 18.44 10.93 -11.23
CA GLU A 45 19.60 11.47 -10.48
C GLU A 45 19.21 11.85 -9.04
N HIS A 46 17.94 12.19 -8.82
CA HIS A 46 17.41 12.62 -7.53
C HIS A 46 16.16 11.84 -7.14
N VAL A 47 16.10 11.40 -5.89
CA VAL A 47 14.89 10.83 -5.27
C VAL A 47 14.51 11.72 -4.09
N VAL A 48 13.33 12.34 -4.19
CA VAL A 48 12.74 13.18 -3.15
C VAL A 48 11.59 12.43 -2.51
N ILE A 49 11.55 12.39 -1.19
CA ILE A 49 10.60 11.60 -0.42
C ILE A 49 9.86 12.53 0.52
N LEU A 50 8.53 12.57 0.40
CA LEU A 50 7.62 13.25 1.32
C LEU A 50 6.71 12.20 1.94
N MET A 51 6.83 12.01 3.25
CA MET A 51 5.96 11.13 4.02
C MET A 51 4.99 11.96 4.86
N GLN A 52 3.71 11.89 4.51
CA GLN A 52 2.62 12.53 5.23
C GLN A 52 2.06 11.61 6.34
N GLU A 53 1.24 12.20 7.21
CA GLU A 53 0.48 11.61 8.30
C GLU A 53 -1.02 11.55 7.94
N ASN A 54 -1.81 10.87 8.74
CA ASN A 54 -1.94 9.44 8.46
C ASN A 54 -3.28 9.11 7.81
N ARG A 55 -3.26 8.28 6.76
CA ARG A 55 -4.42 8.04 5.90
C ARG A 55 -4.41 6.62 5.38
N SER A 56 -5.54 5.92 5.52
CA SER A 56 -5.73 4.66 4.81
C SER A 56 -5.97 4.89 3.32
N PHE A 57 -5.66 3.88 2.50
CA PHE A 57 -5.88 3.96 1.05
C PHE A 57 -7.37 4.11 0.72
N ASP A 58 -8.25 3.25 1.27
CA ASP A 58 -9.69 3.35 1.02
C ASP A 58 -10.30 4.69 1.47
N HIS A 59 -9.77 5.27 2.55
CA HIS A 59 -10.20 6.57 3.05
C HIS A 59 -9.95 7.70 2.03
N TYR A 60 -8.86 7.66 1.27
CA TYR A 60 -8.57 8.65 0.21
C TYR A 60 -9.12 8.23 -1.16
N PHE A 61 -8.77 7.03 -1.60
CA PHE A 61 -8.90 6.60 -2.98
C PHE A 61 -9.87 5.44 -3.17
N GLY A 62 -10.56 4.96 -2.14
CA GLY A 62 -11.51 3.85 -2.25
C GLY A 62 -12.65 4.10 -3.26
N THR A 63 -12.95 5.38 -3.54
CA THR A 63 -13.94 5.79 -4.57
C THR A 63 -13.36 6.05 -5.96
N LEU A 64 -12.03 6.06 -6.11
CA LEU A 64 -11.35 6.36 -7.36
C LEU A 64 -11.56 5.22 -8.37
N PRO A 65 -12.15 5.45 -9.55
CA PRO A 65 -12.46 4.35 -10.48
C PRO A 65 -11.21 3.60 -10.97
N GLY A 66 -11.22 2.27 -10.91
CA GLY A 66 -10.16 1.41 -11.42
C GLY A 66 -9.02 1.10 -10.44
N VAL A 67 -9.14 1.52 -9.18
CA VAL A 67 -8.28 1.01 -8.09
C VAL A 67 -9.03 -0.03 -7.28
N ARG A 68 -8.33 -0.95 -6.62
CA ARG A 68 -8.93 -1.87 -5.65
C ARG A 68 -9.44 -1.08 -4.43
N GLY A 69 -10.71 -0.68 -4.49
CA GLY A 69 -11.39 0.14 -3.49
C GLY A 69 -12.76 -0.44 -3.12
N PHE A 70 -13.77 0.41 -2.96
CA PHE A 70 -15.11 -0.01 -2.48
C PHE A 70 -15.90 -0.92 -3.42
N SER A 71 -15.41 -1.19 -4.61
CA SER A 71 -15.99 -2.18 -5.54
C SER A 71 -15.00 -3.27 -5.94
N ASP A 72 -13.99 -3.53 -5.10
CA ASP A 72 -13.20 -4.76 -5.23
C ASP A 72 -14.13 -5.97 -5.20
N ARG A 73 -13.91 -6.90 -6.14
CA ARG A 73 -14.82 -8.02 -6.39
C ARG A 73 -14.58 -9.19 -5.45
N PHE A 74 -13.36 -9.31 -4.91
CA PHE A 74 -12.94 -10.41 -4.07
C PHE A 74 -12.37 -9.88 -2.77
N THR A 75 -13.22 -9.82 -1.75
CA THR A 75 -12.84 -9.38 -0.40
C THR A 75 -12.72 -10.57 0.55
N ILE A 76 -12.24 -10.31 1.77
CA ILE A 76 -12.30 -11.32 2.84
C ILE A 76 -13.76 -11.68 3.15
N PRO A 77 -14.06 -12.94 3.50
CA PRO A 77 -15.39 -13.34 3.95
C PRO A 77 -15.57 -12.99 5.43
N LEU A 78 -16.74 -12.47 5.80
CA LEU A 78 -17.10 -12.22 7.20
C LEU A 78 -18.24 -13.14 7.66
N PRO A 79 -18.36 -13.43 8.97
CA PRO A 79 -19.49 -14.15 9.54
C PRO A 79 -20.83 -13.48 9.23
N GLY A 80 -21.87 -14.31 9.04
CA GLY A 80 -23.24 -13.86 8.74
C GLY A 80 -23.42 -13.31 7.32
N ASP A 81 -22.60 -13.76 6.37
CA ASP A 81 -22.55 -13.28 4.99
C ASP A 81 -22.40 -11.75 4.85
N ARG A 82 -21.80 -11.13 5.88
CA ARG A 82 -21.45 -9.71 5.85
C ARG A 82 -20.40 -9.46 4.77
N LEU A 83 -20.55 -8.32 4.10
CA LEU A 83 -19.48 -7.74 3.29
C LEU A 83 -18.39 -7.19 4.20
N VAL A 84 -17.14 -7.15 3.71
CA VAL A 84 -15.99 -6.59 4.45
C VAL A 84 -16.25 -5.16 4.94
N TRP A 85 -17.10 -4.39 4.26
CA TRP A 85 -17.47 -3.03 4.66
C TRP A 85 -18.53 -2.95 5.77
N GLN A 86 -19.11 -4.07 6.21
CA GLN A 86 -20.11 -4.10 7.28
C GLN A 86 -19.45 -4.46 8.62
N GLN A 87 -18.83 -3.47 9.25
CA GLN A 87 -17.99 -3.66 10.43
C GLN A 87 -18.78 -3.52 11.74
N GLN A 88 -18.48 -4.34 12.74
CA GLN A 88 -19.10 -4.23 14.06
C GLN A 88 -18.51 -3.05 14.84
N GLY A 89 -19.36 -2.12 15.30
CA GLY A 89 -19.03 -1.13 16.33
C GLY A 89 -19.69 -1.49 17.67
N ALA A 90 -19.59 -0.60 18.66
CA ALA A 90 -20.08 -0.86 20.02
C ALA A 90 -21.57 -1.28 20.10
N GLU A 91 -22.45 -0.64 19.31
CA GLU A 91 -23.90 -0.88 19.38
C GLU A 91 -24.49 -1.48 18.10
N ARG A 92 -23.83 -1.31 16.95
CA ARG A 92 -24.38 -1.65 15.63
C ARG A 92 -23.30 -1.86 14.59
N LEU A 93 -23.72 -2.38 13.44
CA LEU A 93 -22.91 -2.34 12.23
C LEU A 93 -22.73 -0.90 11.72
N VAL A 94 -21.49 -0.58 11.38
CA VAL A 94 -21.06 0.69 10.78
C VAL A 94 -20.53 0.38 9.38
N LEU A 95 -21.07 1.08 8.38
CA LEU A 95 -20.60 1.03 7.00
C LEU A 95 -19.71 2.25 6.72
N PRO A 96 -18.83 2.19 5.70
CA PRO A 96 -18.10 3.36 5.27
C PRO A 96 -19.06 4.49 4.88
N TYR A 97 -18.78 5.71 5.32
CA TYR A 97 -19.61 6.87 5.07
C TYR A 97 -18.81 8.04 4.50
N HIS A 98 -19.42 8.76 3.56
CA HIS A 98 -18.77 9.88 2.89
C HIS A 98 -18.67 11.08 3.84
N LEU A 99 -17.45 11.57 4.01
CA LEU A 99 -17.14 12.84 4.67
C LEU A 99 -17.50 14.00 3.73
N ASP A 100 -18.81 14.25 3.61
CA ASP A 100 -19.36 15.25 2.69
C ASP A 100 -19.17 16.67 3.24
N SER A 101 -18.26 17.42 2.61
CA SER A 101 -17.96 18.82 2.94
C SER A 101 -19.16 19.76 2.83
N LYS A 102 -20.24 19.38 2.14
CA LYS A 102 -21.49 20.18 2.08
C LYS A 102 -22.36 20.00 3.33
N ARG A 103 -22.10 18.97 4.14
CA ARG A 103 -22.90 18.59 5.31
C ARG A 103 -22.21 18.87 6.64
N GLY A 104 -20.92 19.15 6.62
CA GLY A 104 -20.13 19.41 7.82
C GLY A 104 -18.64 19.51 7.50
N ASN A 105 -17.82 19.67 8.53
CA ASN A 105 -16.38 19.72 8.39
C ASN A 105 -15.85 18.34 7.98
N ALA A 106 -15.44 18.23 6.72
CA ALA A 106 -14.78 17.05 6.21
C ALA A 106 -13.26 17.08 6.42
N GLN A 107 -12.64 18.26 6.53
CA GLN A 107 -11.18 18.43 6.45
C GLN A 107 -10.45 18.28 7.79
N ARG A 108 -11.15 18.48 8.92
CA ARG A 108 -10.64 18.24 10.29
C ARG A 108 -11.39 17.09 10.93
N VAL A 109 -11.19 15.90 10.39
CA VAL A 109 -11.58 14.66 11.05
C VAL A 109 -10.80 14.49 12.34
N THR A 110 -11.42 13.90 13.35
CA THR A 110 -10.75 13.54 14.61
C THR A 110 -9.93 12.28 14.40
N GLY A 111 -8.74 12.22 15.00
CA GLY A 111 -7.92 11.02 15.02
C GLY A 111 -8.65 9.82 15.62
N THR A 112 -8.22 8.60 15.28
CA THR A 112 -8.77 7.37 15.88
C THR A 112 -7.68 6.56 16.57
N PRO A 113 -7.98 5.70 17.57
CA PRO A 113 -6.94 4.93 18.26
C PRO A 113 -6.07 4.12 17.30
N HIS A 114 -4.77 4.37 17.21
CA HIS A 114 -3.86 3.70 16.27
C HIS A 114 -2.57 3.19 16.95
N SER A 115 -2.66 2.84 18.24
CA SER A 115 -1.56 2.16 18.94
C SER A 115 -1.38 0.72 18.43
N TRP A 116 -0.24 0.09 18.75
CA TRP A 116 -0.02 -1.34 18.55
C TRP A 116 -1.21 -2.20 19.02
N VAL A 117 -1.73 -1.90 20.22
CA VAL A 117 -2.80 -2.67 20.84
C VAL A 117 -4.09 -2.54 20.02
N ASP A 118 -4.44 -1.33 19.62
CA ASP A 118 -5.69 -1.03 18.91
C ASP A 118 -5.65 -1.53 17.46
N GLU A 119 -4.53 -1.35 16.76
CA GLU A 119 -4.34 -1.86 15.39
C GLU A 119 -4.38 -3.39 15.37
N GLN A 120 -3.65 -4.05 16.26
CA GLN A 120 -3.66 -5.51 16.32
C GLN A 120 -5.04 -6.07 16.67
N ALA A 121 -5.78 -5.40 17.56
CA ALA A 121 -7.13 -5.80 17.91
C ALA A 121 -8.12 -5.59 16.75
N ALA A 122 -8.01 -4.48 16.00
CA ALA A 122 -8.86 -4.22 14.84
C ALA A 122 -8.57 -5.17 13.67
N TRP A 123 -7.29 -5.47 13.45
CA TRP A 123 -6.86 -6.41 12.42
C TRP A 123 -7.26 -7.86 12.73
N ASP A 124 -7.18 -8.26 14.00
CA ASP A 124 -7.60 -9.56 14.51
C ASP A 124 -7.02 -10.71 13.66
N HIS A 125 -5.70 -10.71 13.50
CA HIS A 125 -4.95 -11.69 12.70
C HIS A 125 -5.43 -11.84 11.24
N GLY A 126 -6.16 -10.85 10.71
CA GLY A 126 -6.72 -10.86 9.36
C GLY A 126 -8.21 -11.24 9.27
N ARG A 127 -8.92 -11.38 10.39
CA ARG A 127 -10.39 -11.56 10.40
C ARG A 127 -11.16 -10.27 10.16
N MET A 128 -10.63 -9.13 10.64
CA MET A 128 -11.07 -7.76 10.34
C MET A 128 -12.60 -7.58 10.30
N SER A 129 -13.31 -7.91 11.39
CA SER A 129 -14.79 -7.95 11.40
C SER A 129 -15.46 -6.92 12.32
N ALA A 130 -14.66 -6.17 13.09
CA ALA A 130 -15.08 -5.27 14.17
C ALA A 130 -14.23 -4.00 14.28
N TRP A 131 -13.75 -3.45 13.16
CA TRP A 131 -12.80 -2.33 13.13
C TRP A 131 -13.21 -1.13 14.03
N PRO A 132 -14.45 -0.60 13.96
CA PRO A 132 -14.88 0.52 14.81
C PRO A 132 -14.98 0.22 16.30
N THR A 133 -14.93 -1.04 16.71
CA THR A 133 -14.94 -1.44 18.13
C THR A 133 -13.63 -1.07 18.81
N TYR A 134 -12.52 -1.18 18.09
CA TYR A 134 -11.17 -0.93 18.60
C TYR A 134 -10.61 0.43 18.17
N LYS A 135 -11.26 1.07 17.19
CA LYS A 135 -10.94 2.41 16.72
C LYS A 135 -11.99 3.36 17.26
N THR A 136 -12.83 3.88 16.38
CA THR A 136 -14.12 4.50 16.67
C THR A 136 -14.98 4.40 15.41
N PRO A 137 -16.28 4.74 15.43
CA PRO A 137 -17.06 4.86 14.20
C PRO A 137 -16.48 5.83 13.16
N ALA A 138 -15.66 6.82 13.57
CA ALA A 138 -15.02 7.77 12.66
C ALA A 138 -14.03 7.10 11.69
N SER A 139 -13.44 5.97 12.08
CA SER A 139 -12.53 5.17 11.23
C SER A 139 -13.16 4.71 9.91
N MET A 140 -14.49 4.70 9.81
CA MET A 140 -15.23 4.32 8.60
C MET A 140 -15.49 5.52 7.66
N GLY A 141 -15.01 6.73 7.98
CA GLY A 141 -15.11 7.88 7.10
C GLY A 141 -14.29 7.69 5.82
N TYR A 142 -14.74 8.23 4.69
CA TYR A 142 -13.97 8.28 3.45
C TYR A 142 -14.23 9.56 2.67
N TYR A 143 -13.26 9.97 1.85
CA TYR A 143 -13.35 11.13 0.97
C TYR A 143 -13.73 10.77 -0.47
N ARG A 144 -14.20 11.79 -1.20
CA ARG A 144 -14.34 11.75 -2.66
C ARG A 144 -13.44 12.81 -3.28
N GLN A 145 -13.34 12.77 -4.61
CA GLN A 145 -12.64 13.79 -5.40
C GLN A 145 -13.05 15.23 -5.06
N GLN A 146 -14.30 15.45 -4.63
CA GLN A 146 -14.79 16.77 -4.21
C GLN A 146 -13.96 17.34 -3.04
N GLU A 147 -13.57 16.49 -2.09
CA GLU A 147 -12.80 16.88 -0.90
C GLU A 147 -11.29 16.79 -1.12
N LEU A 148 -10.84 15.97 -2.06
CA LEU A 148 -9.43 15.71 -2.37
C LEU A 148 -9.06 16.02 -3.83
N PRO A 149 -9.37 17.22 -4.37
CA PRO A 149 -9.24 17.49 -5.79
C PRO A 149 -7.79 17.40 -6.28
N PHE A 150 -6.81 17.80 -5.45
CA PHE A 150 -5.40 17.78 -5.83
C PHE A 150 -4.83 16.35 -5.80
N GLN A 151 -5.08 15.59 -4.74
CA GLN A 151 -4.64 14.20 -4.61
C GLN A 151 -5.24 13.31 -5.71
N PHE A 152 -6.54 13.48 -6.03
CA PHE A 152 -7.15 12.79 -7.17
C PHE A 152 -6.57 13.25 -8.50
N ALA A 153 -6.20 14.53 -8.66
CA ALA A 153 -5.54 15.00 -9.86
C ALA A 153 -4.15 14.36 -10.02
N LEU A 154 -3.38 14.23 -8.94
CA LEU A 154 -2.09 13.51 -8.95
C LEU A 154 -2.27 12.04 -9.31
N ALA A 155 -3.21 11.34 -8.67
CA ALA A 155 -3.50 9.92 -8.94
C ALA A 155 -3.99 9.63 -10.37
N ASN A 156 -4.62 10.62 -11.01
CA ASN A 156 -5.03 10.51 -12.39
C ASN A 156 -3.96 11.00 -13.37
N ALA A 157 -2.92 11.71 -12.91
CA ALA A 157 -1.81 12.20 -13.73
C ALA A 157 -0.60 11.25 -13.74
N PHE A 158 -0.35 10.59 -12.61
CA PHE A 158 0.83 9.76 -12.36
C PHE A 158 0.45 8.36 -11.85
N THR A 159 1.44 7.52 -11.57
CA THR A 159 1.20 6.20 -10.97
C THR A 159 0.76 6.32 -9.51
N LEU A 160 -0.37 5.68 -9.17
CA LEU A 160 -0.83 5.41 -7.81
C LEU A 160 -0.62 3.93 -7.49
N CYS A 161 0.08 3.62 -6.40
CA CYS A 161 0.22 2.24 -5.92
C CYS A 161 -0.97 1.90 -5.01
N ASP A 162 -1.83 0.96 -5.41
CA ASP A 162 -3.03 0.55 -4.66
C ASP A 162 -2.84 -0.73 -3.83
N ALA A 163 -1.59 -1.16 -3.66
CA ALA A 163 -1.18 -2.24 -2.75
C ALA A 163 0.08 -1.84 -1.95
N TYR A 164 0.21 -0.56 -1.60
CA TYR A 164 1.23 -0.06 -0.69
C TYR A 164 0.70 -0.05 0.76
N HIS A 165 1.38 -0.75 1.65
CA HIS A 165 1.00 -0.95 3.04
C HIS A 165 1.89 -0.14 3.98
N CYS A 166 1.35 0.30 5.12
CA CYS A 166 2.25 0.67 6.20
C CYS A 166 3.04 -0.56 6.65
N SER A 167 4.26 -0.40 7.15
CA SER A 167 5.15 -1.51 7.45
C SER A 167 4.75 -2.30 8.71
N ILE A 168 3.96 -1.73 9.61
CA ILE A 168 3.54 -2.36 10.88
C ILE A 168 2.15 -1.88 11.30
N HIS A 169 1.39 -2.76 11.95
CA HIS A 169 0.15 -2.46 12.68
C HIS A 169 0.45 -1.68 13.98
N ALA A 170 0.96 -0.44 13.85
CA ALA A 170 1.33 0.44 14.96
C ALA A 170 1.33 1.92 14.50
N GLY A 171 1.63 2.83 15.42
CA GLY A 171 1.69 4.27 15.15
C GLY A 171 2.93 4.75 14.38
N THR A 172 3.00 6.07 14.23
CA THR A 172 3.93 6.84 13.39
C THR A 172 5.40 6.44 13.46
N ASN A 173 6.03 6.58 14.63
CA ASN A 173 7.49 6.47 14.76
C ASN A 173 7.96 5.09 14.33
N THR A 174 7.21 4.04 14.66
CA THR A 174 7.59 2.66 14.32
C THR A 174 7.49 2.40 12.82
N ASN A 175 6.44 2.88 12.16
CA ASN A 175 6.33 2.81 10.70
C ASN A 175 7.47 3.58 10.01
N ARG A 176 7.80 4.77 10.52
CA ARG A 176 8.94 5.55 10.05
C ARG A 176 10.27 4.83 10.29
N LEU A 177 10.48 4.08 11.39
CA LEU A 177 11.71 3.30 11.57
C LEU A 177 11.97 2.30 10.43
N PHE A 178 10.93 1.66 9.87
CA PHE A 178 11.08 0.83 8.66
C PHE A 178 11.47 1.66 7.44
N HIS A 179 10.87 2.84 7.27
CA HIS A 179 11.20 3.75 6.17
C HIS A 179 12.66 4.23 6.21
N TRP A 180 13.21 4.48 7.40
CA TRP A 180 14.54 5.07 7.57
C TRP A 180 15.65 4.04 7.79
N THR A 181 15.30 2.83 8.25
CA THR A 181 16.30 1.85 8.68
C THR A 181 16.00 0.42 8.25
N GLY A 182 14.90 0.16 7.53
CA GLY A 182 14.51 -1.16 7.05
C GLY A 182 13.90 -2.09 8.11
N THR A 183 13.82 -1.66 9.37
CA THR A 183 13.39 -2.47 10.51
C THR A 183 12.86 -1.61 11.65
N ASN A 184 12.11 -2.19 12.58
CA ASN A 184 11.82 -1.62 13.90
C ASN A 184 12.77 -2.10 15.00
N GLY A 185 13.86 -2.80 14.64
CA GLY A 185 14.89 -3.28 15.57
C GLY A 185 15.29 -4.76 15.44
N PRO A 186 14.38 -5.72 15.17
CA PRO A 186 14.67 -7.15 15.30
C PRO A 186 15.90 -7.63 14.53
N SER A 187 15.94 -7.29 13.24
CA SER A 187 17.02 -7.66 12.33
C SER A 187 18.32 -6.87 12.52
N ALA A 188 18.28 -5.72 13.20
CA ALA A 188 19.43 -4.83 13.32
C ALA A 188 20.09 -4.88 14.70
N ALA A 189 19.33 -5.17 15.76
CA ALA A 189 19.79 -5.03 17.13
C ALA A 189 19.13 -5.99 18.14
N ASP A 190 18.35 -6.98 17.70
CA ASP A 190 17.69 -7.96 18.59
C ASP A 190 16.77 -7.30 19.64
N VAL A 191 16.10 -6.21 19.23
CA VAL A 191 15.16 -5.42 20.03
C VAL A 191 13.90 -5.13 19.22
N ALA A 192 12.85 -4.63 19.85
CA ALA A 192 11.62 -4.25 19.17
C ALA A 192 11.07 -2.91 19.63
N VAL A 193 10.72 -2.07 18.66
CA VAL A 193 9.95 -0.83 18.86
C VAL A 193 8.56 -1.06 18.27
N VAL A 194 7.51 -0.79 19.03
CA VAL A 194 6.10 -0.86 18.60
C VAL A 194 5.26 0.34 19.07
N VAL A 195 5.86 1.27 19.83
CA VAL A 195 5.21 2.53 20.25
C VAL A 195 6.07 3.75 19.93
N ASN A 196 5.45 4.93 19.94
CA ASN A 196 6.11 6.21 19.73
C ASN A 196 6.92 6.61 20.96
N GLU A 197 8.18 6.17 20.98
CA GLU A 197 9.17 6.53 22.00
C GLU A 197 10.44 7.04 21.32
N TRP A 198 11.14 7.99 21.95
CA TRP A 198 12.37 8.60 21.43
C TRP A 198 12.24 9.30 20.07
N ASP A 199 11.08 9.81 19.72
CA ASP A 199 10.79 10.55 18.48
C ASP A 199 11.20 12.03 18.51
N SER A 200 11.93 12.45 19.56
CA SER A 200 12.35 13.85 19.79
C SER A 200 13.85 13.96 20.08
N PRO A 201 14.48 15.13 19.84
CA PRO A 201 15.86 15.39 20.24
C PRO A 201 16.08 15.16 21.73
N GLY A 202 17.24 14.61 22.09
CA GLY A 202 17.53 14.24 23.46
C GLY A 202 18.99 13.90 23.70
N PRO A 203 19.31 13.37 24.88
CA PRO A 203 20.69 13.12 25.28
C PRO A 203 21.29 11.92 24.51
N ALA A 204 22.57 12.03 24.12
CA ALA A 204 23.25 11.04 23.27
C ALA A 204 23.44 9.66 23.93
N GLU A 205 23.34 9.56 25.26
CA GLU A 205 23.39 8.31 26.00
C GLU A 205 22.06 7.53 26.02
N ILE A 206 20.98 8.09 25.46
CA ILE A 206 19.66 7.46 25.34
C ILE A 206 19.30 7.40 23.85
N GLY A 207 18.66 6.31 23.40
CA GLY A 207 18.23 6.18 22.02
C GLY A 207 18.66 4.88 21.34
N TYR A 208 18.26 4.75 20.08
CA TYR A 208 18.60 3.66 19.17
C TYR A 208 20.09 3.69 18.79
N ARG A 209 20.64 2.52 18.49
CA ARG A 209 22.09 2.33 18.25
C ARG A 209 22.44 1.71 16.90
N TRP A 210 21.48 1.14 16.18
CA TRP A 210 21.76 0.51 14.91
C TRP A 210 21.97 1.56 13.81
N THR A 211 22.63 1.13 12.73
CA THR A 211 22.90 1.99 11.57
C THR A 211 21.61 2.27 10.81
N THR A 212 21.43 3.54 10.46
CA THR A 212 20.31 4.05 9.64
C THR A 212 20.67 4.09 8.16
N TYR A 213 19.70 4.14 7.25
CA TYR A 213 19.98 4.21 5.82
C TYR A 213 20.75 5.50 5.41
N PRO A 214 20.45 6.69 5.96
CA PRO A 214 21.24 7.89 5.65
C PRO A 214 22.73 7.77 6.05
N GLU A 215 23.07 7.07 7.15
CA GLU A 215 24.47 6.77 7.47
C GLU A 215 25.13 5.89 6.42
N ARG A 216 24.38 4.95 5.82
CA ARG A 216 24.88 4.10 4.73
C ARG A 216 25.10 4.90 3.45
N LEU A 217 24.21 5.85 3.14
CA LEU A 217 24.38 6.79 2.03
C LEU A 217 25.63 7.67 2.25
N GLU A 218 25.79 8.22 3.46
CA GLU A 218 26.97 8.99 3.86
C GLU A 218 28.26 8.19 3.64
N ALA A 219 28.32 6.97 4.16
CA ALA A 219 29.48 6.10 4.03
C ALA A 219 29.79 5.70 2.57
N SER A 220 28.78 5.72 1.69
CA SER A 220 28.91 5.38 0.27
C SER A 220 29.15 6.59 -0.63
N GLY A 221 29.25 7.80 -0.07
CA GLY A 221 29.42 9.04 -0.82
C GLY A 221 28.21 9.43 -1.67
N VAL A 222 27.03 8.86 -1.38
CA VAL A 222 25.77 9.26 -2.04
C VAL A 222 25.23 10.47 -1.31
N SER A 223 25.08 11.60 -2.01
CA SER A 223 24.66 12.84 -1.35
C SER A 223 23.22 12.74 -0.85
N TRP A 224 23.01 13.15 0.41
CA TRP A 224 21.69 13.12 1.04
C TRP A 224 21.48 14.29 1.98
N LYS A 225 20.20 14.64 2.23
CA LYS A 225 19.80 15.66 3.20
C LYS A 225 18.36 15.43 3.66
N VAL A 226 18.09 15.75 4.93
CA VAL A 226 16.71 15.89 5.43
C VAL A 226 16.37 17.36 5.44
N TYR A 227 15.29 17.75 4.78
CA TYR A 227 14.75 19.09 4.72
C TYR A 227 13.63 19.21 5.76
N GLN A 228 13.88 19.94 6.85
CA GLN A 228 12.93 20.12 7.94
C GLN A 228 13.17 21.43 8.68
N PHE A 229 12.10 22.00 9.24
CA PHE A 229 12.18 23.00 10.29
C PHE A 229 12.14 22.29 11.64
N LEU A 230 13.30 22.09 12.26
CA LEU A 230 13.42 21.23 13.45
C LEU A 230 12.53 21.66 14.64
N PRO A 231 12.30 22.96 14.92
CA PRO A 231 11.38 23.36 15.99
C PRO A 231 9.92 22.92 15.79
N ASP A 232 9.48 22.69 14.55
CA ASP A 232 8.15 22.18 14.23
C ASP A 232 8.26 21.21 13.05
N ASN A 233 8.64 19.97 13.37
CA ASN A 233 8.66 18.83 12.46
C ASN A 233 7.69 17.72 12.91
N PHE A 234 6.80 18.04 13.85
CA PHE A 234 5.77 17.16 14.42
C PHE A 234 6.25 15.78 14.92
N THR A 235 7.52 15.66 15.32
CA THR A 235 8.17 14.39 15.70
C THR A 235 8.20 13.31 14.60
N ASP A 236 7.99 13.73 13.34
CA ASP A 236 7.92 12.88 12.14
C ASP A 236 9.30 12.46 11.60
N ASN A 237 10.38 12.77 12.32
CA ASN A 237 11.75 12.41 11.98
C ASN A 237 12.35 11.46 13.03
N PRO A 238 12.30 10.13 12.83
CA PRO A 238 12.77 9.17 13.81
C PRO A 238 14.29 9.22 14.02
N LEU A 239 15.06 9.88 13.14
CA LEU A 239 16.51 10.07 13.34
C LEU A 239 16.81 10.82 14.63
N ALA A 240 15.86 11.61 15.15
CA ALA A 240 15.97 12.26 16.45
C ALA A 240 16.16 11.30 17.63
N GLY A 241 15.73 10.04 17.48
CA GLY A 241 15.87 8.97 18.47
C GLY A 241 17.20 8.22 18.43
N PHE A 242 18.04 8.45 17.42
CA PHE A 242 19.29 7.74 17.25
C PHE A 242 20.44 8.49 17.94
N ARG A 243 21.25 7.75 18.71
CA ARG A 243 22.31 8.34 19.55
C ARG A 243 23.35 9.11 18.75
N GLN A 244 23.70 8.62 17.56
CA GLN A 244 24.66 9.24 16.66
C GLN A 244 24.18 10.60 16.13
N TYR A 245 22.88 10.77 15.88
CA TYR A 245 22.30 12.06 15.46
C TYR A 245 22.16 13.03 16.63
N ARG A 246 21.84 12.53 17.84
CA ARG A 246 21.86 13.30 19.09
C ARG A 246 23.28 13.82 19.39
N ALA A 247 24.29 12.96 19.24
CA ALA A 247 25.69 13.34 19.39
C ALA A 247 26.11 14.43 18.38
N ALA A 248 25.74 14.27 17.10
CA ALA A 248 26.00 15.29 16.07
C ALA A 248 25.31 16.63 16.40
N SER A 249 24.08 16.59 16.90
CA SER A 249 23.35 17.80 17.33
C SER A 249 24.05 18.52 18.48
N ILE A 250 24.54 17.78 19.48
CA ILE A 250 25.29 18.35 20.61
C ILE A 250 26.63 18.92 20.13
N GLN A 251 27.32 18.22 19.22
CA GLN A 251 28.61 18.63 18.68
C GLN A 251 28.55 20.01 18.01
N VAL A 252 27.44 20.34 17.34
CA VAL A 252 27.25 21.65 16.70
C VAL A 252 26.77 22.75 17.66
N GLY A 253 26.58 22.43 18.95
CA GLY A 253 26.26 23.41 20.00
C GLY A 253 24.82 23.42 20.49
N ASN A 254 23.97 22.48 20.06
CA ASN A 254 22.62 22.35 20.63
C ASN A 254 22.67 21.75 22.06
N PRO A 255 21.70 22.05 22.94
CA PRO A 255 21.65 21.46 24.27
C PRO A 255 21.42 19.94 24.20
N ALA A 256 22.08 19.18 25.07
CA ALA A 256 21.89 17.73 25.16
C ALA A 256 20.50 17.34 25.68
N ARG A 257 19.82 18.25 26.39
CA ARG A 257 18.48 18.05 26.95
C ARG A 257 17.65 19.29 26.64
N PRO A 258 17.23 19.50 25.37
CA PRO A 258 16.36 20.60 25.03
C PRO A 258 15.04 20.46 25.79
N SER A 259 14.50 21.57 26.29
CA SER A 259 13.11 21.60 26.74
C SER A 259 12.17 21.34 25.57
N LYS A 260 10.94 20.89 25.85
CA LYS A 260 9.92 20.68 24.81
C LYS A 260 9.67 21.92 23.93
N ASP A 261 9.75 23.11 24.53
CA ASP A 261 9.52 24.38 23.83
C ASP A 261 10.82 25.02 23.26
N PHE A 262 11.92 24.26 23.22
CA PHE A 262 13.19 24.77 22.69
C PHE A 262 13.13 24.93 21.17
N ASN A 263 13.34 26.16 20.67
CA ASN A 263 13.25 26.48 19.24
C ASN A 263 14.54 27.09 18.65
N ALA A 264 15.55 27.36 19.47
CA ALA A 264 16.81 27.99 19.07
C ALA A 264 17.85 26.97 18.57
N PHE A 265 17.42 25.98 17.76
CA PHE A 265 18.33 24.99 17.20
C PHE A 265 19.27 25.63 16.16
N VAL A 266 20.55 25.27 16.25
CA VAL A 266 21.61 25.78 15.37
C VAL A 266 21.25 25.54 13.89
N PRO A 267 21.13 26.58 13.04
CA PRO A 267 20.84 26.39 11.64
C PRO A 267 21.93 25.59 10.92
N TYR A 268 21.53 24.70 10.01
CA TYR A 268 22.43 23.98 9.14
C TYR A 268 23.30 24.92 8.28
N SER A 269 24.54 24.51 8.01
CA SER A 269 25.39 25.09 6.97
C SER A 269 26.33 24.03 6.40
N ASP A 270 26.87 24.27 5.20
CA ASP A 270 27.85 23.36 4.58
C ASP A 270 29.10 23.20 5.46
N ALA A 271 29.55 24.26 6.14
CA ALA A 271 30.66 24.19 7.09
C ALA A 271 30.36 23.29 8.30
N LEU A 272 29.13 23.33 8.83
CA LEU A 272 28.71 22.40 9.90
C LEU A 272 28.59 20.96 9.38
N ASN A 273 28.19 20.78 8.12
CA ASN A 273 28.15 19.46 7.50
C ASN A 273 29.54 18.82 7.41
N GLU A 274 30.59 19.58 7.13
CA GLU A 274 31.97 19.06 7.11
C GLU A 274 32.43 18.59 8.51
N ALA A 275 32.03 19.30 9.57
CA ALA A 275 32.41 18.98 10.95
C ALA A 275 31.54 17.90 11.60
N ALA A 276 30.25 17.86 11.28
CA ALA A 276 29.26 16.93 11.84
C ALA A 276 28.26 16.49 10.74
N PRO A 277 28.65 15.58 9.82
CA PRO A 277 27.85 15.25 8.63
C PRO A 277 26.46 14.73 8.93
N LEU A 278 26.28 13.99 10.04
CA LEU A 278 24.97 13.47 10.45
C LEU A 278 24.01 14.56 10.95
N TYR A 279 24.49 15.78 11.24
CA TYR A 279 23.61 16.86 11.67
C TYR A 279 22.55 17.19 10.62
N LYS A 280 22.83 17.01 9.31
CA LYS A 280 21.83 17.22 8.25
C LYS A 280 20.67 16.23 8.25
N GLY A 281 20.72 15.19 9.09
CA GLY A 281 19.62 14.24 9.29
C GLY A 281 18.65 14.64 10.39
N ASN A 282 19.10 15.36 11.42
CA ASN A 282 18.28 15.77 12.56
C ASN A 282 18.56 17.23 13.00
N GLY A 283 18.91 18.07 12.03
CA GLY A 283 19.26 19.47 12.23
C GLY A 283 18.20 20.40 11.66
N ASN A 284 18.28 21.68 12.03
CA ASN A 284 17.40 22.71 11.50
C ASN A 284 17.86 23.12 10.08
N THR A 285 17.46 22.34 9.07
CA THR A 285 17.92 22.49 7.67
C THR A 285 17.07 23.44 6.84
N LEU A 286 15.86 23.75 7.31
CA LEU A 286 14.96 24.75 6.76
C LEU A 286 14.61 25.78 7.85
N PRO A 287 15.58 26.59 8.33
CA PRO A 287 15.33 27.56 9.39
C PRO A 287 14.28 28.59 8.96
N ALA A 288 13.28 28.80 9.81
CA ALA A 288 12.20 29.75 9.64
C ALA A 288 11.88 30.45 10.97
N ALA A 289 11.06 31.51 10.93
CA ALA A 289 10.63 32.18 12.16
C ALA A 289 9.70 31.29 13.00
N ASP A 290 8.76 30.60 12.34
CA ASP A 290 7.84 29.63 12.96
C ASP A 290 7.25 28.65 11.92
N GLY A 291 6.45 27.69 12.41
CA GLY A 291 5.75 26.64 11.65
C GLY A 291 4.89 27.10 10.46
N ASN A 292 4.52 28.39 10.44
CA ASN A 292 3.66 28.98 9.41
C ASN A 292 4.43 29.82 8.39
N ASP A 293 5.72 30.07 8.59
CA ASP A 293 6.59 30.78 7.63
C ASP A 293 7.09 29.84 6.54
N LEU A 294 6.15 29.35 5.73
CA LEU A 294 6.37 28.28 4.75
C LEU A 294 7.22 28.73 3.57
N ASP A 295 7.18 30.01 3.22
CA ASP A 295 8.03 30.56 2.18
C ASP A 295 9.50 30.50 2.63
N ALA A 296 9.80 30.84 3.89
CA ALA A 296 11.14 30.68 4.44
C ALA A 296 11.53 29.19 4.55
N MET A 297 10.63 28.32 5.02
CA MET A 297 10.91 26.89 5.10
C MET A 297 11.26 26.30 3.73
N LEU A 298 10.48 26.61 2.69
CA LEU A 298 10.74 26.05 1.36
C LEU A 298 11.86 26.79 0.62
N ALA A 299 12.30 27.96 1.08
CA ALA A 299 13.34 28.75 0.41
C ALA A 299 14.66 27.97 0.26
N GLY A 300 15.09 27.27 1.30
CA GLY A 300 16.31 26.46 1.25
C GLY A 300 16.22 25.32 0.23
N PHE A 301 15.10 24.60 0.21
CA PHE A 301 14.86 23.55 -0.77
C PHE A 301 14.78 24.09 -2.20
N ARG A 302 14.05 25.20 -2.42
CA ARG A 302 13.97 25.88 -3.72
C ARG A 302 15.34 26.34 -4.20
N ALA A 303 16.16 26.90 -3.32
CA ALA A 303 17.51 27.34 -3.66
C ALA A 303 18.40 26.16 -4.09
N ASP A 304 18.35 25.04 -3.37
CA ASP A 304 19.10 23.83 -3.73
C ASP A 304 18.68 23.31 -5.12
N VAL A 305 17.38 23.29 -5.42
CA VAL A 305 16.88 22.89 -6.75
C VAL A 305 17.32 23.87 -7.85
N GLN A 306 17.14 25.17 -7.66
CA GLN A 306 17.46 26.18 -8.67
C GLN A 306 18.96 26.25 -8.98
N GLN A 307 19.81 26.00 -7.98
CA GLN A 307 21.26 26.00 -8.14
C GLN A 307 21.84 24.66 -8.59
N GLY A 308 21.01 23.63 -8.84
CA GLY A 308 21.47 22.29 -9.21
C GLY A 308 22.22 21.57 -8.07
N LYS A 309 21.93 21.92 -6.81
CA LYS A 309 22.51 21.38 -5.59
C LYS A 309 21.61 20.37 -4.86
N LEU A 310 20.48 19.99 -5.46
CA LEU A 310 19.58 18.99 -4.91
C LEU A 310 20.39 17.68 -4.66
N PRO A 311 20.37 17.10 -3.44
CA PRO A 311 21.04 15.84 -3.16
C PRO A 311 20.48 14.67 -4.00
N GLN A 312 21.23 13.59 -4.10
CA GLN A 312 20.76 12.37 -4.74
C GLN A 312 19.56 11.76 -3.99
N VAL A 313 19.54 11.87 -2.65
CA VAL A 313 18.41 11.43 -1.80
C VAL A 313 17.99 12.55 -0.86
N SER A 314 16.73 12.96 -0.95
CA SER A 314 16.18 14.04 -0.12
C SER A 314 14.93 13.58 0.60
N TRP A 315 14.88 13.73 1.92
CA TRP A 315 13.65 13.57 2.69
C TRP A 315 13.09 14.94 3.06
N ILE A 316 11.78 15.12 2.97
CA ILE A 316 11.10 16.34 3.39
C ILE A 316 10.18 15.99 4.55
N ILE A 317 10.34 16.71 5.66
CA ILE A 317 9.45 16.61 6.83
C ILE A 317 8.59 17.86 6.86
N ALA A 318 7.27 17.66 6.80
CA ALA A 318 6.32 18.75 6.88
C ALA A 318 6.20 19.26 8.34
N PRO A 319 5.96 20.57 8.54
CA PRO A 319 5.53 21.06 9.84
C PRO A 319 4.13 20.54 10.20
N ALA A 320 3.77 20.58 11.49
CA ALA A 320 2.53 19.98 12.00
C ALA A 320 1.26 20.42 11.26
N ALA A 321 1.19 21.69 10.84
CA ALA A 321 0.03 22.22 10.12
C ALA A 321 -0.14 21.63 8.69
N TYR A 322 0.89 20.99 8.14
CA TYR A 322 0.96 20.52 6.76
C TYR A 322 1.27 19.02 6.62
N SER A 323 1.37 18.31 7.75
CA SER A 323 1.65 16.87 7.79
C SER A 323 0.47 16.00 7.35
N GLU A 324 -0.74 16.54 7.21
CA GLU A 324 -2.01 15.79 7.07
C GLU A 324 -2.44 15.00 8.32
N HIS A 325 -1.72 15.02 9.44
CA HIS A 325 -2.22 14.42 10.68
C HIS A 325 -3.59 15.02 11.07
N PRO A 326 -4.59 14.20 11.44
CA PRO A 326 -5.88 14.67 11.98
C PRO A 326 -5.69 15.59 13.19
N ASP A 327 -6.43 16.69 13.27
CA ASP A 327 -6.35 17.75 14.29
C ASP A 327 -5.38 18.93 14.00
N PRO A 328 -4.03 18.80 13.90
CA PRO A 328 -3.19 19.94 13.58
C PRO A 328 -3.19 20.29 12.08
N SER A 329 -3.49 19.32 11.21
CA SER A 329 -3.48 19.48 9.75
C SER A 329 -4.81 19.11 9.08
N SER A 330 -4.80 19.08 7.74
CA SER A 330 -5.91 18.66 6.90
C SER A 330 -5.42 18.18 5.53
N PRO A 331 -6.20 17.34 4.81
CA PRO A 331 -5.88 16.93 3.45
C PRO A 331 -5.60 18.09 2.47
N VAL A 332 -6.34 19.19 2.58
CA VAL A 332 -6.12 20.37 1.72
C VAL A 332 -4.76 21.03 1.99
N GLN A 333 -4.34 21.11 3.26
CA GLN A 333 -3.05 21.70 3.61
C GLN A 333 -1.88 20.84 3.12
N GLY A 334 -1.88 19.53 3.37
CA GLY A 334 -0.82 18.66 2.85
C GLY A 334 -0.83 18.52 1.33
N GLY A 335 -2.01 18.61 0.71
CA GLY A 335 -2.14 18.74 -0.75
C GLY A 335 -1.46 20.00 -1.27
N TRP A 336 -1.63 21.15 -0.61
CA TRP A 336 -0.91 22.38 -0.95
C TRP A 336 0.60 22.24 -0.73
N PHE A 337 1.05 21.65 0.38
CA PHE A 337 2.48 21.45 0.65
C PHE A 337 3.14 20.57 -0.42
N THR A 338 2.47 19.49 -0.81
CA THR A 338 2.89 18.62 -1.92
C THR A 338 2.94 19.38 -3.24
N GLN A 339 1.96 20.26 -3.49
CA GLN A 339 1.97 21.14 -4.67
C GLN A 339 3.20 22.06 -4.68
N GLU A 340 3.58 22.64 -3.55
CA GLU A 340 4.72 23.56 -3.49
C GLU A 340 6.07 22.84 -3.64
N ILE A 341 6.20 21.61 -3.14
CA ILE A 341 7.36 20.75 -3.41
C ILE A 341 7.45 20.43 -4.89
N LEU A 342 6.32 20.05 -5.52
CA LEU A 342 6.27 19.79 -6.96
C LEU A 342 6.60 21.04 -7.79
N ASN A 343 6.10 22.22 -7.37
CA ASN A 343 6.44 23.50 -8.00
C ASN A 343 7.94 23.77 -7.91
N ALA A 344 8.53 23.67 -6.71
CA ALA A 344 9.96 23.90 -6.50
C ALA A 344 10.82 23.02 -7.41
N LEU A 345 10.48 21.73 -7.53
CA LEU A 345 11.16 20.78 -8.41
C LEU A 345 11.00 21.14 -9.89
N THR A 346 9.78 21.43 -10.33
CA THR A 346 9.47 21.68 -11.75
C THR A 346 9.88 23.08 -12.22
N ASP A 347 10.10 24.03 -11.31
CA ASP A 347 10.68 25.35 -11.60
C ASP A 347 12.10 25.25 -12.18
N ASN A 348 12.79 24.12 -12.00
CA ASN A 348 13.99 23.77 -12.73
C ASN A 348 13.74 22.52 -13.61
N PRO A 349 13.42 22.68 -14.91
CA PRO A 349 13.13 21.56 -15.80
C PRO A 349 14.27 20.56 -15.95
N GLU A 350 15.53 21.01 -15.86
CA GLU A 350 16.69 20.13 -15.93
C GLU A 350 16.71 19.15 -14.75
N VAL A 351 16.49 19.66 -13.53
CA VAL A 351 16.41 18.84 -12.31
C VAL A 351 15.21 17.90 -12.39
N TRP A 352 13.99 18.42 -12.64
CA TRP A 352 12.78 17.59 -12.65
C TRP A 352 12.82 16.48 -13.69
N SER A 353 13.43 16.71 -14.87
CA SER A 353 13.61 15.66 -15.89
C SER A 353 14.35 14.43 -15.38
N LYS A 354 15.07 14.55 -14.25
CA LYS A 354 15.89 13.54 -13.61
C LYS A 354 15.38 13.13 -12.21
N THR A 355 14.22 13.61 -11.78
CA THR A 355 13.73 13.45 -10.40
C THR A 355 12.57 12.46 -10.28
N VAL A 356 12.60 11.68 -9.21
CA VAL A 356 11.46 10.93 -8.68
C VAL A 356 11.01 11.60 -7.39
N LEU A 357 9.75 12.03 -7.31
CA LEU A 357 9.10 12.45 -6.07
C LEU A 357 8.15 11.34 -5.59
N LEU A 358 8.44 10.77 -4.42
CA LEU A 358 7.59 9.78 -3.76
C LEU A 358 6.79 10.48 -2.68
N VAL A 359 5.46 10.42 -2.76
CA VAL A 359 4.55 10.91 -1.73
C VAL A 359 3.84 9.71 -1.11
N ASN A 360 4.24 9.32 0.09
CA ASN A 360 3.65 8.22 0.84
C ASN A 360 3.13 8.69 2.20
N TYR A 361 2.52 7.77 2.94
CA TYR A 361 2.00 8.00 4.28
C TYR A 361 2.60 6.99 5.25
N ASP A 362 2.75 7.37 6.50
CA ASP A 362 3.36 6.57 7.56
C ASP A 362 2.41 5.47 8.06
N GLU A 363 1.15 5.76 8.40
CA GLU A 363 0.14 4.81 8.85
C GLU A 363 -1.28 5.30 8.51
N ASN A 364 -2.31 4.66 9.04
CA ASN A 364 -3.70 4.85 8.60
C ASN A 364 -4.57 5.70 9.53
N ASP A 365 -4.04 6.21 10.65
CA ASP A 365 -4.73 6.88 11.76
C ASP A 365 -5.87 6.01 12.32
N GLY A 366 -5.80 4.70 12.11
CA GLY A 366 -6.88 3.78 12.39
C GLY A 366 -8.07 3.89 11.41
N PHE A 367 -8.01 4.66 10.33
CA PHE A 367 -9.02 4.60 9.26
C PHE A 367 -9.03 3.23 8.58
N PHE A 368 -10.23 2.76 8.26
CA PHE A 368 -10.46 1.43 7.71
C PHE A 368 -9.87 1.29 6.30
N ASP A 369 -9.30 0.13 6.02
CA ASP A 369 -9.00 -0.34 4.67
C ASP A 369 -9.45 -1.80 4.54
N HIS A 370 -10.09 -2.14 3.42
CA HIS A 370 -10.70 -3.46 3.25
C HIS A 370 -9.71 -4.57 2.86
N MET A 371 -8.49 -4.22 2.44
CA MET A 371 -7.54 -5.18 1.88
C MET A 371 -6.92 -6.02 3.00
N PRO A 372 -6.88 -7.36 2.87
CA PRO A 372 -6.14 -8.17 3.83
C PRO A 372 -4.66 -7.79 3.83
N SER A 373 -4.12 -7.54 5.02
CA SER A 373 -2.71 -7.20 5.21
C SER A 373 -1.83 -8.43 4.86
N PRO A 374 -0.84 -8.30 3.95
CA PRO A 374 -0.05 -9.43 3.44
C PRO A 374 1.05 -9.85 4.42
N SER A 375 0.78 -10.00 5.72
CA SER A 375 1.79 -10.33 6.74
C SER A 375 2.12 -11.83 6.82
N ALA A 376 3.21 -12.15 7.51
CA ALA A 376 3.64 -13.51 7.83
C ALA A 376 2.57 -14.32 8.61
N PRO A 377 2.66 -15.66 8.66
CA PRO A 377 1.71 -16.51 9.38
C PRO A 377 1.55 -16.13 10.86
N SER A 378 0.31 -16.00 11.35
CA SER A 378 0.05 -15.72 12.78
C SER A 378 0.38 -16.90 13.67
N LEU A 379 0.88 -16.63 14.88
CA LEU A 379 0.94 -17.62 15.94
C LEU A 379 -0.46 -17.95 16.47
N ARG A 380 -0.73 -19.23 16.73
CA ARG A 380 -1.92 -19.72 17.43
C ARG A 380 -1.64 -19.90 18.91
N GLU A 381 -2.71 -20.01 19.70
CA GLU A 381 -2.62 -20.28 21.14
C GLU A 381 -1.90 -21.60 21.48
N ASP A 382 -1.94 -22.58 20.59
CA ASP A 382 -1.23 -23.86 20.73
C ASP A 382 0.27 -23.81 20.37
N GLY A 383 0.79 -22.63 20.01
CA GLY A 383 2.18 -22.42 19.59
C GLY A 383 2.47 -22.77 18.13
N SER A 384 1.50 -23.27 17.36
CA SER A 384 1.64 -23.50 15.91
C SER A 384 1.38 -22.23 15.10
N PHE A 385 1.87 -22.18 13.85
CA PHE A 385 1.58 -21.08 12.94
C PHE A 385 0.36 -21.35 12.04
N ALA A 386 -0.48 -20.34 11.88
CA ALA A 386 -1.59 -20.32 10.94
C ALA A 386 -1.12 -20.14 9.51
N GLY A 387 -0.62 -21.24 8.93
CA GLY A 387 -0.08 -21.32 7.58
C GLY A 387 1.43 -21.59 7.59
N LYS A 388 2.12 -21.30 6.48
CA LYS A 388 3.52 -21.68 6.28
C LYS A 388 4.27 -20.61 5.48
N SER A 389 5.59 -20.64 5.53
CA SER A 389 6.43 -19.74 4.74
C SER A 389 7.59 -20.52 4.12
N THR A 390 7.93 -20.22 2.87
CA THR A 390 9.16 -20.74 2.24
C THR A 390 10.41 -19.94 2.64
N VAL A 391 10.22 -18.76 3.24
CA VAL A 391 11.27 -17.85 3.72
C VAL A 391 11.18 -17.69 5.24
N PRO A 392 12.30 -17.64 5.99
CA PRO A 392 12.29 -17.37 7.42
C PRO A 392 11.61 -16.03 7.75
N PHE A 393 10.84 -15.99 8.83
CA PHE A 393 10.05 -14.81 9.22
C PHE A 393 10.10 -14.50 10.72
N ASP A 394 11.08 -15.04 11.45
CA ASP A 394 11.20 -14.83 12.90
C ASP A 394 11.33 -13.35 13.29
N THR A 395 11.92 -12.53 12.41
CA THR A 395 12.04 -11.07 12.57
C THR A 395 10.73 -10.31 12.35
N GLU A 396 9.68 -10.97 11.83
CA GLU A 396 8.35 -10.38 11.67
C GLU A 396 7.46 -10.61 12.92
N ILE A 397 7.95 -11.32 13.93
CA ILE A 397 7.24 -11.66 15.15
C ILE A 397 7.67 -10.73 16.29
N PHE A 398 6.72 -10.21 17.05
CA PHE A 398 7.01 -9.47 18.27
C PHE A 398 7.41 -10.39 19.42
N GLN A 399 8.67 -10.82 19.39
CA GLN A 399 9.30 -11.69 20.40
C GLN A 399 10.53 -11.06 21.06
N HIS A 400 11.00 -9.93 20.53
CA HIS A 400 12.23 -9.27 20.97
C HIS A 400 11.95 -8.29 22.11
N VAL A 401 12.96 -8.06 22.94
CA VAL A 401 12.86 -7.16 24.10
C VAL A 401 12.87 -5.69 23.70
N ALA A 402 12.44 -4.81 24.60
CA ALA A 402 12.54 -3.38 24.42
C ALA A 402 14.01 -2.92 24.27
N PRO A 403 14.31 -1.86 23.50
CA PRO A 403 15.63 -1.26 23.47
C PRO A 403 16.11 -0.84 24.87
N PRO A 404 17.38 -1.04 25.22
CA PRO A 404 17.89 -0.69 26.55
C PRO A 404 17.66 0.79 26.90
N GLY A 405 17.01 1.01 28.06
CA GLY A 405 16.65 2.34 28.56
C GLY A 405 15.23 2.78 28.19
N SER A 406 14.53 2.01 27.35
CA SER A 406 13.12 2.26 27.04
C SER A 406 12.25 2.10 28.29
N GLN A 407 11.20 2.92 28.40
CA GLN A 407 10.22 2.86 29.50
C GLN A 407 8.81 2.50 29.03
N ASP A 408 8.50 2.70 27.74
CA ASP A 408 7.12 2.66 27.24
C ASP A 408 6.81 1.45 26.36
N GLN A 409 7.82 0.70 25.88
CA GLN A 409 7.55 -0.47 25.05
C GLN A 409 6.83 -1.57 25.85
N PRO A 410 5.73 -2.15 25.31
CA PRO A 410 5.07 -3.29 25.94
C PRO A 410 5.97 -4.54 25.90
N PRO A 411 5.70 -5.55 26.75
CA PRO A 411 6.34 -6.85 26.61
C PRO A 411 5.95 -7.51 25.27
N PRO A 412 6.83 -8.34 24.68
CA PRO A 412 6.53 -9.08 23.45
C PRO A 412 5.30 -9.99 23.63
N ASP A 413 4.42 -10.00 22.64
CA ASP A 413 3.14 -10.73 22.67
C ASP A 413 3.04 -11.84 21.60
N GLY A 414 4.09 -12.03 20.78
CA GLY A 414 4.12 -13.02 19.71
C GLY A 414 3.26 -12.68 18.50
N ARG A 415 2.64 -11.49 18.44
CA ARG A 415 1.87 -11.05 17.27
C ARG A 415 2.81 -10.64 16.13
N ILE A 416 2.29 -10.73 14.91
CA ILE A 416 3.04 -10.38 13.70
C ILE A 416 3.01 -8.86 13.52
N TYR A 417 4.17 -8.25 13.26
CA TYR A 417 4.28 -6.80 13.09
C TYR A 417 3.42 -6.29 11.94
N GLY A 418 3.61 -6.84 10.75
CA GLY A 418 3.01 -6.32 9.54
C GLY A 418 3.54 -7.00 8.28
N PRO A 419 3.30 -6.45 7.08
CA PRO A 419 2.78 -5.10 6.81
C PRO A 419 1.38 -4.83 7.39
N GLY A 420 1.04 -3.58 7.68
CA GLY A 420 -0.25 -3.13 8.22
C GLY A 420 -1.31 -2.83 7.15
N PRO A 421 -2.32 -1.99 7.45
CA PRO A 421 -3.30 -1.51 6.45
C PRO A 421 -2.65 -0.79 5.26
N ARG A 422 -3.37 -0.72 4.13
CA ARG A 422 -2.89 0.08 2.99
C ARG A 422 -2.89 1.56 3.31
N VAL A 423 -1.85 2.25 2.86
CA VAL A 423 -1.72 3.70 2.93
C VAL A 423 -1.37 4.25 1.53
N PRO A 424 -1.72 5.49 1.18
CA PRO A 424 -1.46 6.00 -0.15
C PRO A 424 0.03 6.06 -0.52
N MET A 425 0.32 5.82 -1.79
CA MET A 425 1.64 6.01 -2.39
C MET A 425 1.49 6.54 -3.82
N LEU A 426 1.82 7.81 -4.01
CA LEU A 426 1.85 8.49 -5.30
C LEU A 426 3.30 8.58 -5.77
N VAL A 427 3.56 8.07 -6.97
CA VAL A 427 4.87 8.14 -7.62
C VAL A 427 4.82 9.25 -8.65
N LEU A 428 5.35 10.44 -8.33
CA LEU A 428 5.30 11.62 -9.18
C LEU A 428 6.63 11.79 -9.90
N SER A 429 6.64 11.58 -11.22
CA SER A 429 7.88 11.62 -12.00
C SER A 429 7.59 11.67 -13.50
N PRO A 430 8.52 12.18 -14.34
CA PRO A 430 8.40 12.03 -15.78
C PRO A 430 8.25 10.58 -16.26
N TRP A 431 8.77 9.59 -15.51
CA TRP A 431 8.65 8.15 -15.82
C TRP A 431 7.37 7.48 -15.30
N SER A 432 6.49 8.19 -14.61
CA SER A 432 5.27 7.61 -14.03
C SER A 432 3.98 8.26 -14.56
N ARG A 433 4.06 9.09 -15.61
CA ARG A 433 2.93 9.79 -16.21
C ARG A 433 1.92 8.82 -16.83
N GLY A 434 0.64 9.21 -16.85
CA GLY A 434 -0.44 8.49 -17.54
C GLY A 434 -1.57 7.99 -16.65
N GLY A 435 -1.59 8.33 -15.35
CA GLY A 435 -2.68 7.95 -14.44
C GLY A 435 -2.76 6.45 -14.16
N TRP A 436 -1.59 5.81 -14.06
CA TRP A 436 -1.45 4.37 -13.91
C TRP A 436 -1.82 3.91 -12.49
N VAL A 437 -2.29 2.66 -12.37
CA VAL A 437 -2.31 1.94 -11.10
C VAL A 437 -1.25 0.84 -11.07
N ASN A 438 -0.62 0.67 -9.90
CA ASN A 438 0.26 -0.45 -9.63
C ASN A 438 -0.23 -1.23 -8.41
N SER A 439 -0.50 -2.53 -8.61
CA SER A 439 -1.05 -3.42 -7.59
C SER A 439 -0.04 -4.48 -7.10
N GLN A 440 1.26 -4.20 -7.23
CA GLN A 440 2.31 -4.95 -6.54
C GLN A 440 2.31 -4.59 -5.07
N VAL A 441 2.49 -5.60 -4.22
CA VAL A 441 2.62 -5.40 -2.77
C VAL A 441 3.91 -4.64 -2.46
N PHE A 442 3.76 -3.53 -1.76
CA PHE A 442 4.83 -2.69 -1.25
C PHE A 442 4.60 -2.35 0.22
N ASP A 443 5.66 -1.94 0.91
CA ASP A 443 5.63 -1.30 2.23
C ASP A 443 6.70 -0.19 2.32
N HIS A 444 6.93 0.41 3.49
CA HIS A 444 7.95 1.46 3.62
C HIS A 444 9.38 1.03 3.28
N THR A 445 9.71 -0.26 3.45
CA THR A 445 11.03 -0.79 3.06
C THR A 445 11.22 -0.79 1.55
N SER A 446 10.13 -0.74 0.77
CA SER A 446 10.17 -0.67 -0.69
C SER A 446 10.82 0.62 -1.20
N VAL A 447 10.74 1.73 -0.42
CA VAL A 447 11.47 2.96 -0.73
C VAL A 447 12.98 2.74 -0.62
N LEU A 448 13.42 2.06 0.44
CA LEU A 448 14.84 1.74 0.61
C LEU A 448 15.31 0.81 -0.50
N GLN A 449 14.56 -0.24 -0.84
CA GLN A 449 14.88 -1.15 -1.94
C GLN A 449 15.01 -0.40 -3.29
N PHE A 450 14.16 0.60 -3.57
CA PHE A 450 14.30 1.46 -4.74
C PHE A 450 15.63 2.23 -4.74
N LEU A 451 16.00 2.80 -3.59
CA LEU A 451 17.28 3.50 -3.40
C LEU A 451 18.48 2.55 -3.54
N GLU A 452 18.39 1.31 -3.06
CA GLU A 452 19.42 0.29 -3.26
C GLU A 452 19.62 0.02 -4.76
N LYS A 453 18.53 -0.21 -5.50
CA LYS A 453 18.59 -0.46 -6.95
C LYS A 453 19.20 0.73 -7.67
N ARG A 454 18.82 1.95 -7.29
CA ARG A 454 19.31 3.16 -7.95
C ARG A 454 20.76 3.46 -7.61
N PHE A 455 21.13 3.50 -6.33
CA PHE A 455 22.40 4.03 -5.85
C PHE A 455 23.40 2.96 -5.43
N GLN A 456 23.02 1.68 -5.46
CA GLN A 456 23.87 0.53 -5.11
C GLN A 456 24.34 0.55 -3.65
N VAL A 457 23.54 1.14 -2.76
CA VAL A 457 23.78 1.15 -1.31
C VAL A 457 22.80 0.18 -0.65
N HIS A 458 23.31 -0.94 -0.16
CA HIS A 458 22.50 -2.01 0.44
C HIS A 458 22.09 -1.72 1.89
N GLU A 459 20.83 -1.98 2.23
CA GLU A 459 20.22 -1.94 3.56
C GLU A 459 20.08 -3.36 4.14
N PRO A 460 21.08 -3.87 4.89
CA PRO A 460 21.04 -5.23 5.45
C PRO A 460 19.94 -5.43 6.51
N ASN A 461 19.36 -4.36 7.06
CA ASN A 461 18.34 -4.47 8.09
C ASN A 461 16.97 -4.92 7.55
N ILE A 462 16.69 -4.78 6.25
CA ILE A 462 15.42 -5.28 5.68
C ILE A 462 15.44 -6.81 5.78
N SER A 463 14.44 -7.37 6.46
CA SER A 463 14.35 -8.81 6.70
C SER A 463 14.28 -9.61 5.40
N ALA A 464 14.69 -10.88 5.46
CA ALA A 464 14.58 -11.80 4.33
C ALA A 464 13.12 -11.95 3.86
N TRP A 465 12.17 -12.01 4.81
CA TRP A 465 10.74 -12.10 4.51
C TRP A 465 10.24 -10.86 3.76
N ARG A 466 10.59 -9.64 4.21
CA ARG A 466 10.15 -8.40 3.55
C ARG A 466 10.72 -8.24 2.15
N ARG A 467 12.02 -8.55 1.97
CA ARG A 467 12.64 -8.56 0.63
C ARG A 467 11.96 -9.54 -0.33
N ALA A 468 11.50 -10.68 0.19
CA ALA A 468 10.80 -11.67 -0.62
C ALA A 468 9.40 -11.22 -1.02
N VAL A 469 8.67 -10.51 -0.16
CA VAL A 469 7.24 -10.19 -0.35
C VAL A 469 7.01 -8.79 -0.94
N CYS A 470 7.71 -7.78 -0.43
CA CYS A 470 7.52 -6.38 -0.81
C CYS A 470 8.45 -6.01 -1.97
N GLY A 471 7.88 -5.45 -3.04
CA GLY A 471 8.63 -5.05 -4.22
C GLY A 471 9.54 -3.83 -4.01
N ASP A 472 10.33 -3.49 -5.02
CA ASP A 472 11.33 -2.41 -4.96
C ASP A 472 10.88 -1.09 -5.59
N LEU A 473 9.56 -0.92 -5.78
CA LEU A 473 8.88 0.19 -6.49
C LEU A 473 9.23 0.37 -7.97
N THR A 474 10.17 -0.38 -8.57
CA THR A 474 10.58 -0.14 -9.96
C THR A 474 9.47 -0.38 -10.98
N SER A 475 8.52 -1.28 -10.68
CA SER A 475 7.35 -1.55 -11.53
C SER A 475 6.35 -0.38 -11.60
N ALA A 476 6.49 0.65 -10.75
CA ALA A 476 5.64 1.84 -10.80
C ALA A 476 5.98 2.78 -11.96
N PHE A 477 7.07 2.53 -12.67
CA PHE A 477 7.63 3.40 -13.70
C PHE A 477 7.66 2.74 -15.08
N ASN A 478 7.67 3.56 -16.12
CA ASN A 478 8.06 3.20 -17.47
C ASN A 478 9.39 3.90 -17.78
N PHE A 479 10.50 3.20 -17.57
CA PHE A 479 11.84 3.73 -17.89
C PHE A 479 12.20 3.56 -19.37
N VAL A 480 11.55 2.66 -20.09
CA VAL A 480 11.90 2.31 -21.47
C VAL A 480 11.48 3.41 -22.45
N ASP A 481 10.20 3.79 -22.43
CA ASP A 481 9.66 4.88 -23.25
C ASP A 481 8.71 5.77 -22.43
N PRO A 482 9.24 6.52 -21.45
CA PRO A 482 8.46 7.42 -20.60
C PRO A 482 7.80 8.57 -21.37
N ASN A 483 8.29 8.90 -22.57
CA ASN A 483 7.93 10.10 -23.31
C ASN A 483 6.84 9.89 -24.37
N GLY A 484 6.46 8.63 -24.64
CA GLY A 484 5.33 8.26 -25.50
C GLY A 484 3.96 8.16 -24.80
N GLU A 485 3.90 8.30 -23.47
CA GLU A 485 2.68 8.13 -22.68
C GLU A 485 1.61 9.20 -22.99
N ALA A 486 0.35 8.76 -23.15
CA ALA A 486 -0.77 9.67 -23.39
C ALA A 486 -1.14 10.44 -22.10
N LEU A 487 -1.29 11.76 -22.21
CA LEU A 487 -1.56 12.62 -21.06
C LEU A 487 -3.07 12.78 -20.77
N PRO A 488 -3.49 12.73 -19.49
CA PRO A 488 -4.91 12.77 -19.10
C PRO A 488 -5.49 14.20 -19.12
N SER A 489 -6.83 14.30 -19.19
CA SER A 489 -7.60 15.56 -19.07
C SER A 489 -8.34 15.62 -17.74
N LEU A 490 -8.15 16.67 -16.92
CA LEU A 490 -8.71 16.80 -15.56
C LEU A 490 -8.98 18.26 -15.15
N PRO A 491 -9.85 18.57 -14.15
CA PRO A 491 -10.16 19.93 -13.60
C PRO A 491 -9.17 20.47 -12.51
N ALA A 492 -9.20 21.79 -12.22
CA ALA A 492 -8.24 22.54 -11.38
C ALA A 492 -8.87 23.42 -10.28
N THR A 493 -8.09 23.68 -9.21
CA THR A 493 -8.40 24.60 -8.08
C THR A 493 -7.19 25.52 -7.79
N SER A 494 -7.40 26.75 -7.30
CA SER A 494 -6.35 27.74 -6.96
C SER A 494 -6.12 27.90 -5.44
N ARG A 495 -4.96 28.45 -5.01
CA ARG A 495 -4.61 28.71 -3.59
C ARG A 495 -5.68 29.52 -2.85
N HIS A 496 -6.11 30.65 -3.41
CA HIS A 496 -7.18 31.46 -2.82
C HIS A 496 -8.52 30.69 -2.71
N ALA A 497 -8.81 29.79 -3.66
CA ALA A 497 -9.99 28.94 -3.59
C ALA A 497 -9.87 27.86 -2.50
N ALA A 498 -8.66 27.31 -2.29
CA ALA A 498 -8.36 26.36 -1.22
C ALA A 498 -8.45 26.99 0.17
N ASP A 499 -7.81 28.14 0.38
CA ASP A 499 -7.82 28.87 1.67
C ASP A 499 -9.23 29.36 2.03
N GLY A 500 -9.97 29.84 1.04
CA GLY A 500 -11.37 30.24 1.24
C GLY A 500 -12.29 29.06 1.56
N LEU A 501 -12.05 27.87 0.99
CA LEU A 501 -12.79 26.67 1.35
C LEU A 501 -12.46 26.23 2.79
N ARG A 502 -11.18 26.23 3.18
CA ARG A 502 -10.71 25.94 4.55
C ARG A 502 -11.44 26.77 5.59
N GLN A 503 -11.38 28.10 5.47
CA GLN A 503 -12.02 29.01 6.45
C GLN A 503 -13.54 28.80 6.57
N ARG A 504 -14.21 28.47 5.45
CA ARG A 504 -15.65 28.16 5.47
C ARG A 504 -15.95 26.82 6.16
N GLN A 505 -15.10 25.82 5.96
CA GLN A 505 -15.27 24.48 6.55
C GLN A 505 -14.98 24.46 8.05
N GLU A 506 -14.02 25.25 8.52
CA GLU A 506 -13.65 25.36 9.95
C GLU A 506 -14.81 25.84 10.84
N GLN A 507 -15.80 26.52 10.27
CA GLN A 507 -16.98 26.99 11.00
C GLN A 507 -18.14 25.97 11.04
N LEU A 508 -17.99 24.80 10.41
CA LEU A 508 -19.04 23.78 10.35
C LEU A 508 -18.84 22.70 11.42
N PRO A 509 -19.92 22.15 12.01
CA PRO A 509 -19.83 20.96 12.87
C PRO A 509 -19.40 19.72 12.05
N GLN A 510 -18.89 18.70 12.72
CA GLN A 510 -18.52 17.43 12.07
C GLN A 510 -19.74 16.77 11.40
N VAL A 511 -19.49 16.03 10.31
CA VAL A 511 -20.55 15.29 9.60
C VAL A 511 -21.10 14.18 10.51
N PRO A 512 -22.39 14.19 10.89
CA PRO A 512 -22.96 13.17 11.76
C PRO A 512 -23.06 11.82 11.03
N LEU A 513 -22.85 10.73 11.78
CA LEU A 513 -23.06 9.37 11.27
C LEU A 513 -24.50 9.25 10.74
N PRO A 514 -24.73 8.80 9.49
CA PRO A 514 -26.09 8.62 9.00
C PRO A 514 -26.85 7.62 9.89
N PRO A 515 -28.12 7.93 10.25
CA PRO A 515 -28.95 6.99 11.00
C PRO A 515 -29.08 5.67 10.23
N PRO A 516 -29.31 4.52 10.90
CA PRO A 516 -29.24 3.20 10.27
C PRO A 516 -30.00 3.09 8.95
N ALA A 517 -31.20 3.68 8.87
CA ALA A 517 -32.06 3.66 7.69
C ALA A 517 -31.46 4.38 6.46
N ARG A 518 -30.48 5.28 6.64
CA ARG A 518 -29.84 6.09 5.58
C ARG A 518 -28.41 5.64 5.25
N GLN A 519 -27.87 4.62 5.91
CA GLN A 519 -26.60 4.02 5.51
C GLN A 519 -26.75 3.35 4.13
N ARG A 520 -25.75 3.55 3.27
CA ARG A 520 -25.64 2.91 1.95
C ARG A 520 -24.17 2.54 1.75
N LEU A 521 -23.91 1.41 1.09
CA LEU A 521 -22.55 1.08 0.69
C LEU A 521 -22.00 2.19 -0.23
N PRO A 522 -20.69 2.49 -0.16
CA PRO A 522 -20.08 3.44 -1.07
C PRO A 522 -20.26 3.00 -2.53
N HIS A 523 -20.31 3.98 -3.42
CA HIS A 523 -20.37 3.75 -4.85
C HIS A 523 -19.02 4.12 -5.49
N GLN A 524 -18.41 3.18 -6.20
CA GLN A 524 -17.25 3.40 -7.06
C GLN A 524 -17.70 3.20 -8.51
N ARG A 525 -17.54 4.23 -9.35
CA ARG A 525 -17.94 4.15 -10.77
C ARG A 525 -17.08 3.09 -11.48
N ARG A 526 -17.70 2.28 -12.34
CA ARG A 526 -16.99 1.33 -13.22
C ARG A 526 -16.21 2.09 -14.30
N LEU A 527 -14.89 2.02 -14.21
CA LEU A 527 -13.99 2.49 -15.26
C LEU A 527 -12.63 1.81 -15.08
N ALA A 528 -12.19 1.07 -16.11
CA ALA A 528 -10.85 0.54 -16.14
C ALA A 528 -9.83 1.68 -16.36
N ARG A 529 -8.67 1.58 -15.71
CA ARG A 529 -7.53 2.50 -15.86
C ARG A 529 -6.29 1.75 -16.35
N PRO A 530 -5.31 2.44 -16.95
CA PRO A 530 -4.00 1.84 -17.22
C PRO A 530 -3.41 1.20 -15.95
N SER A 531 -2.91 -0.03 -16.07
CA SER A 531 -2.34 -0.80 -14.96
C SER A 531 -0.96 -1.34 -15.33
N ARG A 532 0.01 -1.15 -14.43
CA ARG A 532 1.40 -1.58 -14.65
C ARG A 532 1.51 -3.11 -14.70
N ALA A 533 2.56 -3.58 -15.36
CA ALA A 533 2.92 -4.99 -15.41
C ALA A 533 3.35 -5.43 -14.01
N LEU A 534 2.96 -6.63 -13.58
CA LEU A 534 3.29 -7.14 -12.26
C LEU A 534 4.05 -8.48 -12.37
N PRO A 535 4.93 -8.80 -11.41
CA PRO A 535 5.84 -9.95 -11.48
C PRO A 535 5.20 -11.29 -11.03
N TYR A 536 3.87 -11.38 -10.93
CA TYR A 536 3.21 -12.52 -10.27
C TYR A 536 2.79 -13.61 -11.27
N GLN A 537 3.21 -14.85 -11.03
CA GLN A 537 2.61 -16.02 -11.68
C GLN A 537 2.25 -17.04 -10.61
N LEU A 538 0.97 -17.05 -10.23
CA LEU A 538 0.48 -17.77 -9.05
C LEU A 538 -0.43 -18.93 -9.47
N HIS A 539 -0.25 -20.08 -8.83
CA HIS A 539 -1.10 -21.25 -9.04
C HIS A 539 -1.49 -21.87 -7.72
N VAL A 540 -2.72 -22.38 -7.66
CA VAL A 540 -3.18 -23.19 -6.54
C VAL A 540 -3.86 -24.42 -7.13
N GLU A 541 -3.39 -25.59 -6.73
CA GLU A 541 -3.98 -26.87 -7.06
C GLU A 541 -4.48 -27.52 -5.76
N ALA A 542 -5.60 -28.21 -5.82
CA ALA A 542 -6.20 -28.89 -4.67
C ALA A 542 -6.49 -30.35 -4.99
N SER A 543 -6.12 -31.24 -4.07
CA SER A 543 -6.45 -32.67 -4.12
C SER A 543 -7.19 -33.08 -2.85
N VAL A 544 -7.96 -34.15 -2.93
CA VAL A 544 -8.79 -34.64 -1.82
C VAL A 544 -8.51 -36.12 -1.59
N ALA A 545 -8.12 -36.47 -0.37
CA ALA A 545 -7.97 -37.83 0.10
C ALA A 545 -9.09 -38.15 1.10
N ALA A 546 -10.23 -38.63 0.57
CA ALA A 546 -11.46 -38.82 1.34
C ALA A 546 -11.28 -39.78 2.54
N GLU A 547 -10.56 -40.90 2.34
CA GLU A 547 -10.28 -41.88 3.41
C GLU A 547 -9.48 -41.28 4.57
N GLN A 548 -8.64 -40.29 4.28
CA GLN A 548 -7.79 -39.60 5.25
C GLN A 548 -8.42 -38.32 5.78
N ARG A 549 -9.67 -38.03 5.38
CA ARG A 549 -10.40 -36.84 5.79
C ARG A 549 -9.70 -35.52 5.46
N ARG A 550 -9.02 -35.49 4.31
CA ARG A 550 -8.00 -34.49 4.03
C ARG A 550 -8.17 -33.81 2.67
N VAL A 551 -8.09 -32.49 2.68
CA VAL A 551 -7.94 -31.65 1.49
C VAL A 551 -6.53 -31.06 1.50
N THR A 552 -5.74 -31.29 0.46
CA THR A 552 -4.39 -30.74 0.34
C THR A 552 -4.39 -29.58 -0.64
N LEU A 553 -3.89 -28.43 -0.22
CA LEU A 553 -3.62 -27.29 -1.08
C LEU A 553 -2.14 -27.25 -1.44
N ASN A 554 -1.84 -27.11 -2.73
CA ASN A 554 -0.50 -26.88 -3.25
C ASN A 554 -0.47 -25.48 -3.85
N LEU A 555 0.30 -24.58 -3.24
CA LEU A 555 0.45 -23.19 -3.67
C LEU A 555 1.80 -23.03 -4.35
N PHE A 556 1.80 -22.54 -5.58
CA PHE A 556 2.99 -22.34 -6.40
C PHE A 556 3.12 -20.88 -6.79
N ASN A 557 4.36 -20.41 -6.80
CA ASN A 557 4.72 -19.11 -7.36
C ASN A 557 5.84 -19.32 -8.38
N THR A 558 5.51 -19.24 -9.66
CA THR A 558 6.44 -19.35 -10.79
C THR A 558 6.86 -17.96 -11.32
N GLY A 559 6.39 -16.89 -10.65
CA GLY A 559 6.75 -15.52 -10.97
C GLY A 559 8.07 -15.10 -10.34
N GLU A 560 8.32 -13.79 -10.35
CA GLU A 560 9.62 -13.19 -9.97
C GLU A 560 9.58 -12.49 -8.61
N GLN A 561 8.39 -12.26 -8.03
CA GLN A 561 8.21 -11.71 -6.69
C GLN A 561 7.50 -12.72 -5.79
N GLY A 562 7.93 -12.85 -4.53
CA GLY A 562 7.19 -13.62 -3.53
C GLY A 562 5.78 -13.10 -3.31
N ALA A 563 4.87 -13.97 -2.91
CA ALA A 563 3.46 -13.64 -2.68
C ALA A 563 2.96 -14.22 -1.36
N VAL A 564 1.99 -13.53 -0.76
CA VAL A 564 1.24 -14.01 0.38
C VAL A 564 -0.16 -14.43 -0.08
N PHE A 565 -0.54 -15.67 0.22
CA PHE A 565 -1.89 -16.17 0.03
C PHE A 565 -2.62 -16.20 1.36
N HIS A 566 -3.86 -15.70 1.38
CA HIS A 566 -4.77 -15.80 2.52
C HIS A 566 -5.78 -16.90 2.26
N VAL A 567 -5.98 -17.81 3.20
CA VAL A 567 -6.95 -18.90 3.10
C VAL A 567 -7.89 -18.87 4.31
N TYR A 568 -9.14 -18.53 4.04
CA TYR A 568 -10.23 -18.52 5.01
C TYR A 568 -11.02 -19.81 4.89
N ASP A 569 -11.30 -20.44 6.02
CA ASP A 569 -12.26 -21.54 6.08
C ASP A 569 -13.67 -20.95 6.28
N ARG A 570 -14.48 -20.95 5.22
CA ARG A 570 -15.86 -20.43 5.29
C ARG A 570 -16.79 -21.32 6.10
N ARG A 571 -16.37 -22.54 6.48
CA ARG A 571 -17.12 -23.37 7.44
C ARG A 571 -16.92 -22.87 8.87
N ASP A 572 -15.79 -22.23 9.15
CA ASP A 572 -15.45 -21.71 10.47
C ASP A 572 -14.57 -20.45 10.37
N LEU A 573 -15.25 -19.31 10.20
CA LEU A 573 -14.61 -18.00 10.14
C LEU A 573 -14.16 -17.48 11.50
N THR A 574 -14.31 -18.26 12.58
CA THR A 574 -13.73 -17.92 13.89
C THR A 574 -12.24 -18.30 13.96
N GLN A 575 -11.77 -19.18 13.09
CA GLN A 575 -10.35 -19.52 13.01
C GLN A 575 -9.51 -18.38 12.46
N ILE A 576 -8.24 -18.33 12.86
CA ILE A 576 -7.26 -17.44 12.24
C ILE A 576 -7.09 -17.88 10.78
N PRO A 577 -7.23 -16.98 9.78
CA PRO A 577 -6.99 -17.33 8.39
C PRO A 577 -5.55 -17.81 8.22
N ARG A 578 -5.36 -18.92 7.49
CA ARG A 578 -4.00 -19.40 7.23
C ARG A 578 -3.36 -18.52 6.16
N ARG A 579 -2.09 -18.16 6.38
CA ARG A 579 -1.31 -17.36 5.45
C ARG A 579 -0.12 -18.13 4.93
N TYR A 580 0.11 -18.08 3.63
CA TYR A 580 1.20 -18.78 2.97
C TYR A 580 2.09 -17.79 2.27
N THR A 581 3.33 -17.65 2.74
CA THR A 581 4.36 -16.91 2.01
C THR A 581 5.09 -17.87 1.08
N VAL A 582 5.10 -17.55 -0.22
CA VAL A 582 5.76 -18.37 -1.24
C VAL A 582 6.67 -17.47 -2.06
N GLU A 583 7.98 -17.63 -1.90
CA GLU A 583 8.98 -16.94 -2.71
C GLU A 583 8.83 -17.27 -4.20
N ALA A 584 9.38 -16.38 -5.03
CA ALA A 584 9.56 -16.61 -6.45
C ALA A 584 10.20 -17.99 -6.74
N GLY A 585 9.64 -18.72 -7.71
CA GLY A 585 10.10 -20.04 -8.11
C GLY A 585 9.85 -21.18 -7.10
N LYS A 586 9.15 -20.94 -5.99
CA LYS A 586 8.91 -21.96 -4.94
C LYS A 586 7.46 -22.42 -4.87
N ALA A 587 7.24 -23.43 -4.04
CA ALA A 587 5.92 -23.96 -3.73
C ALA A 587 5.83 -24.35 -2.25
N VAL A 588 4.61 -24.36 -1.72
CA VAL A 588 4.31 -24.88 -0.38
C VAL A 588 3.01 -25.66 -0.41
N SER A 589 2.94 -26.73 0.37
CA SER A 589 1.75 -27.56 0.51
C SER A 589 1.24 -27.55 1.94
N ASP A 590 -0.07 -27.59 2.12
CA ASP A 590 -0.69 -27.71 3.43
C ASP A 590 -1.99 -28.50 3.40
N ASP A 591 -2.28 -29.15 4.52
CA ASP A 591 -3.39 -30.06 4.69
C ASP A 591 -4.50 -29.40 5.53
N TRP A 592 -5.73 -29.60 5.05
CA TRP A 592 -6.96 -29.26 5.74
C TRP A 592 -7.68 -30.52 6.16
N GLN A 593 -7.82 -30.70 7.47
CA GLN A 593 -8.63 -31.76 8.04
C GLN A 593 -10.09 -31.32 8.04
N THR A 594 -10.98 -32.18 7.55
CA THR A 594 -12.43 -31.93 7.56
C THR A 594 -13.19 -33.24 7.77
N GLU A 595 -14.35 -33.19 8.45
CA GLU A 595 -15.18 -34.37 8.65
C GLU A 595 -15.83 -34.87 7.36
N ASP A 596 -16.40 -33.97 6.56
CA ASP A 596 -16.97 -34.26 5.24
C ASP A 596 -16.95 -33.01 4.35
N GLU A 597 -17.60 -31.91 4.76
CA GLU A 597 -17.69 -30.71 3.93
C GLU A 597 -16.52 -29.75 4.13
N TYR A 598 -16.02 -29.15 3.04
CA TYR A 598 -15.03 -28.09 3.08
C TYR A 598 -15.45 -26.89 2.23
N HIS A 599 -15.05 -25.69 2.64
CA HIS A 599 -15.25 -24.45 1.88
C HIS A 599 -14.10 -23.48 2.12
N LEU A 600 -13.10 -23.52 1.25
CA LEU A 600 -11.90 -22.68 1.36
C LEU A 600 -12.01 -21.49 0.40
N TRP A 601 -11.78 -20.30 0.95
CA TRP A 601 -11.79 -19.02 0.25
C TRP A 601 -10.39 -18.41 0.28
N LEU A 602 -9.76 -18.35 -0.89
CA LEU A 602 -8.37 -17.95 -1.04
C LEU A 602 -8.24 -16.64 -1.79
N LEU A 603 -7.37 -15.77 -1.29
CA LEU A 603 -7.02 -14.47 -1.85
C LEU A 603 -5.49 -14.36 -2.03
N GLY A 604 -5.06 -13.69 -3.07
CA GLY A 604 -3.68 -13.28 -3.32
C GLY A 604 -3.60 -11.88 -3.91
N PRO A 605 -2.41 -11.41 -4.31
CA PRO A 605 -2.23 -10.07 -4.86
C PRO A 605 -2.98 -9.88 -6.19
N ASN A 606 -3.23 -8.62 -6.54
CA ASN A 606 -3.86 -8.19 -7.80
C ASN A 606 -5.14 -8.98 -8.18
N GLY A 607 -6.07 -9.15 -7.24
CA GLY A 607 -7.35 -9.82 -7.49
C GLY A 607 -7.25 -11.33 -7.73
N PHE A 608 -6.09 -11.95 -7.48
CA PHE A 608 -5.96 -13.41 -7.51
C PHE A 608 -6.89 -14.05 -6.49
N HIS A 609 -7.80 -14.91 -6.95
CA HIS A 609 -8.81 -15.53 -6.09
C HIS A 609 -9.05 -17.00 -6.47
N ARG A 610 -9.18 -17.84 -5.44
CA ARG A 610 -9.66 -19.22 -5.60
C ARG A 610 -10.78 -19.51 -4.60
N GLU A 611 -11.82 -20.19 -5.05
CA GLU A 611 -12.85 -20.78 -4.17
C GLU A 611 -12.85 -22.29 -4.37
N MET A 612 -12.86 -23.04 -3.28
CA MET A 612 -12.90 -24.51 -3.29
C MET A 612 -13.96 -24.99 -2.31
N ARG A 613 -15.03 -25.59 -2.83
CA ARG A 613 -16.11 -26.18 -2.02
C ARG A 613 -16.37 -27.62 -2.46
N GLY A 614 -16.67 -28.50 -1.51
CA GLY A 614 -17.09 -29.88 -1.79
C GLY A 614 -17.31 -30.69 -0.51
N ALA A 615 -17.66 -31.96 -0.68
CA ALA A 615 -17.85 -32.92 0.40
C ALA A 615 -17.07 -34.21 0.10
N LEU A 616 -16.27 -34.71 1.05
CA LEU A 616 -15.41 -35.89 0.88
C LEU A 616 -16.18 -37.12 0.39
N SER A 617 -17.45 -37.24 0.78
CA SER A 617 -18.39 -38.29 0.36
C SER A 617 -18.85 -38.21 -1.11
N ARG A 618 -18.48 -37.16 -1.84
CA ARG A 618 -18.90 -36.88 -3.23
C ARG A 618 -17.71 -36.88 -4.19
N PRO A 619 -17.95 -37.08 -5.50
CA PRO A 619 -16.88 -37.01 -6.50
C PRO A 619 -16.10 -35.69 -6.46
N GLN A 620 -14.78 -35.77 -6.61
CA GLN A 620 -13.83 -34.65 -6.49
C GLN A 620 -13.03 -34.45 -7.77
N PRO A 621 -13.61 -33.83 -8.83
CA PRO A 621 -12.81 -33.42 -9.97
C PRO A 621 -11.68 -32.48 -9.53
N GLU A 622 -10.49 -32.67 -10.09
CA GLU A 622 -9.34 -31.79 -9.92
C GLU A 622 -9.35 -30.72 -11.00
N VAL A 623 -8.91 -29.51 -10.66
CA VAL A 623 -8.88 -28.37 -11.58
C VAL A 623 -7.51 -27.72 -11.56
N ARG A 624 -6.94 -27.55 -12.75
CA ARG A 624 -5.68 -26.83 -12.96
C ARG A 624 -5.89 -25.71 -13.98
N LEU A 625 -5.31 -24.54 -13.73
CA LEU A 625 -5.29 -23.42 -14.66
C LEU A 625 -3.85 -22.95 -14.83
N ARG A 626 -3.33 -23.06 -16.05
CA ARG A 626 -1.95 -22.71 -16.38
C ARG A 626 -1.89 -21.69 -17.51
N PRO A 627 -1.01 -20.70 -17.44
CA PRO A 627 -0.72 -19.84 -18.57
C PRO A 627 -0.04 -20.65 -19.68
N THR A 628 -0.43 -20.39 -20.92
CA THR A 628 0.16 -20.96 -22.14
C THR A 628 0.34 -19.84 -23.14
N GLY A 629 1.52 -19.20 -23.14
CA GLY A 629 1.73 -17.93 -23.83
C GLY A 629 0.80 -16.86 -23.25
N ARG A 630 -0.02 -16.23 -24.11
CA ARG A 630 -0.99 -15.17 -23.74
C ARG A 630 -2.42 -15.69 -23.49
N SER A 631 -2.56 -17.01 -23.33
CA SER A 631 -3.83 -17.70 -23.08
C SER A 631 -3.77 -18.51 -21.80
N LEU A 632 -4.92 -18.96 -21.32
CA LEU A 632 -5.06 -19.82 -20.15
C LEU A 632 -5.54 -21.21 -20.56
N LEU A 633 -4.85 -22.26 -20.13
CA LEU A 633 -5.27 -23.64 -20.28
C LEU A 633 -5.91 -24.13 -18.98
N LEU A 634 -7.22 -24.36 -19.03
CA LEU A 634 -7.97 -25.08 -18.02
C LEU A 634 -7.84 -26.58 -18.29
N GLN A 635 -7.43 -27.34 -17.28
CA GLN A 635 -7.46 -28.79 -17.27
C GLN A 635 -8.35 -29.28 -16.12
N LEU A 636 -9.24 -30.20 -16.44
CA LEU A 636 -10.09 -30.92 -15.48
C LEU A 636 -9.70 -32.40 -15.52
N ASP A 637 -9.58 -33.02 -14.37
CA ASP A 637 -9.29 -34.44 -14.25
C ASP A 637 -10.27 -35.08 -13.26
N ASN A 638 -10.82 -36.24 -13.60
CA ASN A 638 -11.70 -36.99 -12.72
C ASN A 638 -10.93 -38.19 -12.16
N PRO A 639 -10.35 -38.10 -10.95
CA PRO A 639 -9.62 -39.22 -10.35
C PRO A 639 -10.55 -40.34 -9.84
N GLY A 640 -11.87 -40.12 -9.85
CA GLY A 640 -12.86 -41.05 -9.32
C GLY A 640 -13.21 -42.21 -10.27
N ALA A 641 -13.95 -43.17 -9.72
CA ALA A 641 -14.44 -44.35 -10.44
C ALA A 641 -15.79 -44.14 -11.15
N GLU A 642 -16.44 -43.00 -10.94
CA GLU A 642 -17.75 -42.67 -11.54
C GLU A 642 -17.63 -41.51 -12.52
N THR A 643 -18.55 -41.46 -13.50
CA THR A 643 -18.64 -40.32 -14.42
C THR A 643 -19.21 -39.10 -13.71
N VAL A 644 -18.59 -37.94 -13.87
CA VAL A 644 -19.02 -36.67 -13.29
C VAL A 644 -19.35 -35.69 -14.40
N THR A 645 -20.44 -34.93 -14.24
CA THR A 645 -20.71 -33.77 -15.11
C THR A 645 -20.38 -32.50 -14.35
N VAL A 646 -19.47 -31.70 -14.89
CA VAL A 646 -19.08 -30.38 -14.40
C VAL A 646 -19.59 -29.33 -15.38
N THR A 647 -20.23 -28.28 -14.89
CA THR A 647 -20.60 -27.12 -15.68
C THR A 647 -19.55 -26.03 -15.47
N LEU A 648 -18.93 -25.56 -16.54
CA LEU A 648 -18.20 -24.30 -16.55
C LEU A 648 -19.21 -23.17 -16.82
N ASP A 649 -19.35 -22.27 -15.85
CA ASP A 649 -20.31 -21.16 -15.88
C ASP A 649 -19.97 -20.16 -17.00
N ARG A 650 -20.96 -19.32 -17.32
CA ARG A 650 -20.75 -18.21 -18.24
C ARG A 650 -19.67 -17.27 -17.68
N CYS A 651 -18.57 -17.10 -18.41
CA CYS A 651 -17.49 -16.19 -18.01
C CYS A 651 -18.00 -14.74 -18.04
N PRO A 652 -17.83 -13.95 -16.96
CA PRO A 652 -18.37 -12.60 -16.90
C PRO A 652 -17.64 -11.61 -17.82
N TYR A 653 -16.41 -11.90 -18.25
CA TYR A 653 -15.67 -11.07 -19.19
C TYR A 653 -16.01 -11.39 -20.65
N SER A 654 -15.89 -12.66 -21.04
CA SER A 654 -16.10 -13.06 -22.45
C SER A 654 -17.57 -13.29 -22.79
N GLN A 655 -18.44 -13.43 -21.77
CA GLN A 655 -19.85 -13.81 -21.90
C GLN A 655 -20.06 -15.18 -22.58
N GLN A 656 -18.99 -15.97 -22.76
CA GLN A 656 -19.05 -17.31 -23.34
C GLN A 656 -19.44 -18.36 -22.29
N GLY A 657 -20.02 -19.48 -22.75
CA GLY A 657 -20.61 -20.51 -21.90
C GLY A 657 -22.09 -20.24 -21.58
N PRO A 658 -22.68 -20.97 -20.62
CA PRO A 658 -22.07 -22.06 -19.85
C PRO A 658 -21.78 -23.29 -20.72
N TRP A 659 -20.84 -24.14 -20.30
CA TRP A 659 -20.48 -25.39 -20.98
C TRP A 659 -20.63 -26.58 -20.01
N PRO A 660 -21.52 -27.55 -20.30
CA PRO A 660 -21.51 -28.83 -19.60
C PRO A 660 -20.36 -29.70 -20.11
N ILE A 661 -19.61 -30.28 -19.19
CA ILE A 661 -18.44 -31.11 -19.46
C ILE A 661 -18.64 -32.45 -18.75
N THR A 662 -18.84 -33.52 -19.52
CA THR A 662 -18.91 -34.88 -18.98
C THR A 662 -17.50 -35.46 -18.88
N LEU A 663 -17.08 -35.81 -17.67
CA LEU A 663 -15.78 -36.40 -17.35
C LEU A 663 -15.98 -37.88 -16.99
N PRO A 664 -15.60 -38.83 -17.86
CA PRO A 664 -15.59 -40.25 -17.51
C PRO A 664 -14.71 -40.53 -16.29
N ALA A 665 -14.88 -41.69 -15.66
CA ALA A 665 -13.98 -42.18 -14.63
C ALA A 665 -12.53 -42.22 -15.14
N GLY A 666 -11.58 -41.63 -14.40
CA GLY A 666 -10.19 -41.47 -14.84
C GLY A 666 -9.98 -40.52 -16.04
N GLY A 667 -11.04 -39.88 -16.53
CA GLY A 667 -11.02 -39.03 -17.72
C GLY A 667 -10.45 -37.63 -17.44
N SER A 668 -10.05 -36.95 -18.51
CA SER A 668 -9.60 -35.56 -18.46
C SER A 668 -10.24 -34.72 -19.57
N HIS A 669 -10.32 -33.41 -19.33
CA HIS A 669 -10.76 -32.42 -20.31
C HIS A 669 -9.83 -31.21 -20.29
N ARG A 670 -9.61 -30.62 -21.46
CA ARG A 670 -8.76 -29.43 -21.63
C ARG A 670 -9.48 -28.39 -22.47
N GLN A 671 -9.46 -27.15 -22.02
CA GLN A 671 -10.04 -26.02 -22.73
C GLN A 671 -9.15 -24.77 -22.57
N THR A 672 -8.92 -24.06 -23.66
CA THR A 672 -8.10 -22.84 -23.68
C THR A 672 -8.98 -21.60 -23.73
N PHE A 673 -8.60 -20.55 -23.00
CA PHE A 673 -9.27 -19.25 -22.94
C PHE A 673 -8.30 -18.13 -23.33
N ASP A 674 -8.79 -17.18 -24.11
CA ASP A 674 -8.09 -15.93 -24.41
C ASP A 674 -8.61 -14.83 -23.49
N ALA A 675 -7.72 -14.26 -22.67
CA ALA A 675 -8.03 -13.18 -21.73
C ALA A 675 -7.60 -11.80 -22.24
N ARG A 676 -7.05 -11.68 -23.47
CA ARG A 676 -6.50 -10.39 -23.97
C ARG A 676 -7.56 -9.31 -24.10
N ALA A 677 -8.77 -9.68 -24.53
CA ALA A 677 -9.87 -8.72 -24.70
C ALA A 677 -10.29 -8.04 -23.38
N SER A 678 -10.03 -8.68 -22.24
CA SER A 678 -10.26 -8.16 -20.90
C SER A 678 -8.99 -7.63 -20.24
N GLY A 679 -7.88 -7.45 -20.97
CA GLY A 679 -6.60 -7.02 -20.39
C GLY A 679 -5.91 -8.07 -19.53
N GLY A 680 -6.13 -9.35 -19.82
CA GLY A 680 -5.59 -10.48 -19.06
C GLY A 680 -6.51 -10.97 -17.93
N TRP A 681 -7.60 -10.27 -17.64
CA TRP A 681 -8.51 -10.64 -16.55
C TRP A 681 -9.38 -11.86 -16.88
N TYR A 682 -9.49 -12.79 -15.94
CA TYR A 682 -10.26 -14.03 -16.06
C TYR A 682 -11.07 -14.32 -14.79
N ASP A 683 -12.20 -15.01 -14.95
CA ASP A 683 -13.04 -15.52 -13.86
C ASP A 683 -13.80 -16.75 -14.36
N LEU A 684 -13.29 -17.93 -14.00
CA LEU A 684 -13.80 -19.24 -14.40
C LEU A 684 -14.43 -19.91 -13.17
N ALA A 685 -15.75 -20.00 -13.16
CA ALA A 685 -16.50 -20.70 -12.10
C ALA A 685 -17.01 -22.04 -12.63
N LEU A 686 -16.78 -23.10 -11.86
CA LEU A 686 -17.19 -24.46 -12.18
C LEU A 686 -18.03 -25.02 -11.04
N HIS A 687 -19.06 -25.77 -11.38
CA HIS A 687 -19.89 -26.47 -10.40
C HIS A 687 -20.35 -27.83 -10.92
N SER A 688 -20.70 -28.74 -10.01
CA SER A 688 -21.36 -30.00 -10.35
C SER A 688 -22.59 -30.25 -9.45
N ALA A 689 -23.39 -31.24 -9.82
CA ALA A 689 -24.49 -31.70 -8.96
C ALA A 689 -23.92 -32.21 -7.62
N GLY A 690 -24.53 -31.82 -6.50
CA GLY A 690 -24.06 -32.19 -5.16
C GLY A 690 -23.15 -31.17 -4.47
N GLY A 691 -23.02 -29.95 -5.01
CA GLY A 691 -22.47 -28.80 -4.27
C GLY A 691 -20.95 -28.61 -4.38
N TRP A 692 -20.25 -29.42 -5.19
CA TRP A 692 -18.85 -29.16 -5.52
C TRP A 692 -18.73 -27.89 -6.37
N ARG A 693 -17.77 -27.04 -6.02
CA ARG A 693 -17.49 -25.78 -6.72
C ARG A 693 -15.99 -25.49 -6.78
N ARG A 694 -15.55 -24.93 -7.91
CA ARG A 694 -14.25 -24.27 -8.06
C ARG A 694 -14.42 -22.91 -8.70
N ARG A 695 -13.75 -21.89 -8.19
CA ARG A 695 -13.66 -20.59 -8.86
C ARG A 695 -12.20 -20.20 -9.02
N LEU A 696 -11.82 -19.76 -10.22
CA LEU A 696 -10.47 -19.33 -10.55
C LEU A 696 -10.56 -17.96 -11.21
N ALA A 697 -10.16 -16.92 -10.46
CA ALA A 697 -10.15 -15.55 -10.95
C ALA A 697 -8.80 -14.86 -10.71
N GLY A 698 -8.52 -13.83 -11.50
CA GLY A 698 -7.32 -13.02 -11.40
C GLY A 698 -6.96 -12.38 -12.74
N ARG A 699 -5.71 -11.91 -12.84
CA ARG A 699 -5.11 -11.41 -14.09
C ARG A 699 -3.99 -12.34 -14.54
N LEU A 700 -3.93 -12.61 -15.84
CA LEU A 700 -2.77 -13.23 -16.47
C LEU A 700 -1.68 -12.18 -16.57
N GLU A 701 -0.66 -12.28 -15.72
CA GLU A 701 0.55 -11.46 -15.85
C GLU A 701 1.46 -12.08 -16.92
N ASP A 702 1.70 -11.33 -18.00
CA ASP A 702 2.56 -11.72 -19.12
C ASP A 702 3.77 -10.79 -19.31
N GLY A 703 4.05 -9.96 -18.30
CA GLY A 703 5.13 -8.95 -18.32
C GLY A 703 4.73 -7.63 -18.99
N GLU A 704 3.53 -7.53 -19.56
CA GLU A 704 3.08 -6.33 -20.26
C GLU A 704 2.18 -5.44 -19.40
N HIS A 705 2.22 -4.13 -19.67
CA HIS A 705 1.23 -3.20 -19.15
C HIS A 705 -0.16 -3.50 -19.71
N SER A 706 -1.19 -3.25 -18.92
CA SER A 706 -2.58 -3.58 -19.27
C SER A 706 -3.54 -2.58 -18.61
N VAL A 707 -4.70 -3.06 -18.15
CA VAL A 707 -5.72 -2.28 -17.45
C VAL A 707 -6.10 -2.93 -16.12
N SER A 708 -6.63 -2.13 -15.20
CA SER A 708 -7.30 -2.61 -13.98
C SER A 708 -8.53 -3.45 -14.33
N ASP A 709 -9.06 -4.23 -13.38
CA ASP A 709 -10.21 -5.13 -13.63
C ASP A 709 -11.40 -4.37 -14.25
N PRO A 710 -11.80 -4.70 -15.50
CA PRO A 710 -12.90 -4.02 -16.20
C PRO A 710 -14.27 -4.18 -15.53
N LEU A 711 -14.45 -5.20 -14.68
CA LEU A 711 -15.70 -5.45 -13.97
C LEU A 711 -15.75 -4.79 -12.60
N MET A 712 -14.65 -4.16 -12.16
CA MET A 712 -14.60 -3.43 -10.89
C MET A 712 -15.40 -2.13 -10.99
N GLY A 713 -16.28 -1.90 -10.02
CA GLY A 713 -17.18 -0.75 -9.99
C GLY A 713 -18.61 -1.04 -10.47
N GLN A 714 -19.46 -0.06 -10.27
CA GLN A 714 -20.90 -0.08 -10.57
C GLN A 714 -21.22 0.88 -11.73
N GLU A 715 -22.28 0.57 -12.49
CA GLU A 715 -22.74 1.36 -13.65
C GLU A 715 -23.37 2.70 -13.26
#